data_AF-A0A3R7A959-F1
#
_entry.id   AF-A0A3R7A959-F1
#
_cell.length_a   1.000
_cell.length_b   1.000
_cell.length_c   1.000
_cell.angle_alpha   90.00
_cell.angle_beta   90.00
_cell.angle_gamma   90.00
#
_symmetry.space_group_name_H-M   'P 1'
#
loop_
_entity.id
_entity.type
_entity.pdbx_description
1 polymer ?
#
loop_
_entity_poly.entity_id
_entity_poly.type
_entity_poly.pdbx_seq_one_letter_code
_entity_poly.pdbx_strand_id
1 'polypeptide(L)'
;MLSVRRRVRKVKLLVSRVLACIAAGMVFLYEYTGSESSKRLLGGVSTPPTQTIAYLSPLISAFLPVVVSNPSLVRSTFEALGGSPSNKSFVGYLDTPDALSSGTCFGPTSPITVASSGCRTPSDIDYLYKPSYLHNVLKYALAEFPSWNLTDLWVVFDCSYEGRQVDDTTVVKVFLVDSNVESFSTLMLQVLSIHRPAKQRRTSGGVAMFTSTPVASMEVVDGLVTSSATARYDVAMGFLFPYEWAPFEPIELESLVPPDGQWHATIVSTNEAFVFAGTTGIFRRSPDIQASFNYFYWDLPPDPIAFAVTIQFQGVKVFKDSWGWFRCFLGVGIGFNIAINTVVAILVMCNMWTMDGVLWVPDIYPSIQSRASIRASLLLVDCVLNGWWYPHQWAVNQGSVRNKWGGTLAFNEISRADGLMVVLATTYVVASTLRVRVPLVTVVLIYALCYSFRQSLIQEIGLCVARVTPFIKHNYFDNILPTGNGAMDLWAYHENYESNFWLIANECTYLIVASGASIAYVGLVHAWDSRGKPTSRQAMPSVLRFQWHPVRWIVKWFFVHVGKTSVKSHDTVVPRSHWSLRSTLYVELNEQDTDNANVERCAGSIVANIHGFVACTNDYELDGSDVFVSPSGVWLLGFVVVNNQFVVGINHYIKVAFNALVGQTYFKVYGFALTGDVVSARKTRLLAADIPRRDVWRVSLKRLR
;
A
#
# COMPACT_ATOMS: atom_id res chain seq x y z
N MET A 1 -0.32 -37.64 -40.09
CA MET A 1 -0.21 -37.44 -38.63
C MET A 1 1.00 -36.61 -38.18
N LEU A 2 2.20 -36.76 -38.75
CA LEU A 2 3.40 -35.98 -38.39
C LEU A 2 3.27 -34.45 -38.60
N SER A 3 2.54 -33.99 -39.63
CA SER A 3 2.36 -32.55 -39.90
C SER A 3 1.47 -31.84 -38.88
N VAL A 4 0.44 -32.52 -38.34
CA VAL A 4 -0.46 -31.98 -37.30
C VAL A 4 0.31 -31.82 -35.99
N ARG A 5 1.06 -32.85 -35.55
CA ARG A 5 1.91 -32.75 -34.34
C ARG A 5 2.95 -31.62 -34.47
N ARG A 6 3.54 -31.42 -35.65
CA ARG A 6 4.51 -30.34 -35.89
C ARG A 6 3.85 -28.96 -35.85
N ARG A 7 2.64 -28.80 -36.41
CA ARG A 7 1.85 -27.55 -36.30
C ARG A 7 1.45 -27.27 -34.85
N VAL A 8 0.93 -28.26 -34.14
CA VAL A 8 0.54 -28.13 -32.72
C VAL A 8 1.75 -27.73 -31.86
N ARG A 9 2.93 -28.32 -32.09
CA ARG A 9 4.16 -27.94 -31.40
C ARG A 9 4.58 -26.49 -31.71
N LYS A 10 4.52 -26.06 -32.98
CA LYS A 10 4.82 -24.67 -33.36
C LYS A 10 3.86 -23.67 -32.69
N VAL A 11 2.55 -23.96 -32.71
CA VAL A 11 1.53 -23.13 -32.06
C VAL A 11 1.78 -23.06 -30.54
N LYS A 12 2.04 -24.20 -29.88
CA LYS A 12 2.33 -24.24 -28.44
C LYS A 12 3.53 -23.36 -28.06
N LEU A 13 4.62 -23.41 -28.83
CA LEU A 13 5.81 -22.59 -28.59
C LEU A 13 5.49 -21.09 -28.76
N LEU A 14 4.76 -20.73 -29.81
CA LEU A 14 4.37 -19.35 -30.08
C LEU A 14 3.45 -18.80 -28.98
N VAL A 15 2.43 -19.56 -28.59
CA VAL A 15 1.51 -19.20 -27.48
C VAL A 15 2.29 -19.02 -26.18
N SER A 16 3.21 -19.92 -25.85
CA SER A 16 4.04 -19.80 -24.64
C SER A 16 4.86 -18.51 -24.61
N ARG A 17 5.40 -18.07 -25.76
CA ARG A 17 6.21 -16.85 -25.85
C ARG A 17 5.36 -15.59 -25.81
N VAL A 18 4.21 -15.59 -26.48
CA VAL A 18 3.22 -14.50 -26.37
C VAL A 18 2.78 -14.32 -24.92
N LEU A 19 2.47 -15.40 -24.21
CA LEU A 19 2.10 -15.36 -22.80
C LEU A 19 3.26 -14.86 -21.91
N ALA A 20 4.51 -15.23 -22.21
CA ALA A 20 5.67 -14.70 -21.51
C ALA A 20 5.85 -13.18 -21.72
N CYS A 21 5.63 -12.68 -22.94
CA CYS A 21 5.61 -11.24 -23.23
C CYS A 21 4.51 -10.50 -22.49
N ILE A 22 3.28 -11.05 -22.47
CA ILE A 22 2.16 -10.47 -21.71
C ILE A 22 2.52 -10.41 -20.22
N ALA A 23 3.07 -11.49 -19.67
CA ALA A 23 3.49 -11.53 -18.27
C ALA A 23 4.62 -10.52 -17.96
N ALA A 24 5.62 -10.39 -18.84
CA ALA A 24 6.66 -9.38 -18.71
C ALA A 24 6.09 -7.95 -18.78
N GLY A 25 5.09 -7.71 -19.63
CA GLY A 25 4.36 -6.44 -19.71
C GLY A 25 3.59 -6.13 -18.42
N MET A 26 2.95 -7.15 -17.80
CA MET A 26 2.31 -6.99 -16.49
C MET A 26 3.32 -6.65 -15.39
N VAL A 27 4.48 -7.32 -15.36
CA VAL A 27 5.57 -6.99 -14.42
C VAL A 27 6.00 -5.54 -14.61
N PHE A 28 6.21 -5.10 -15.85
CA PHE A 28 6.57 -3.71 -16.16
C PHE A 28 5.50 -2.71 -15.70
N LEU A 29 4.21 -3.01 -15.93
CA LEU A 29 3.11 -2.16 -15.52
C LEU A 29 3.06 -2.00 -14.00
N TYR A 30 3.24 -3.08 -13.25
CA TYR A 30 3.25 -3.03 -11.79
C TYR A 30 4.44 -2.22 -11.28
N GLU A 31 5.61 -2.43 -11.88
CA GLU A 31 6.81 -1.66 -11.56
C GLU A 31 6.67 -0.16 -11.83
N TYR A 32 6.10 0.18 -12.99
CA TYR A 32 5.84 1.56 -13.37
C TYR A 32 4.85 2.23 -12.41
N THR A 33 3.71 1.58 -12.14
CA THR A 33 2.67 2.11 -11.24
C THR A 33 3.14 2.22 -9.79
N GLY A 34 3.94 1.26 -9.30
CA GLY A 34 4.57 1.32 -7.97
C GLY A 34 5.62 2.44 -7.87
N SER A 35 6.42 2.64 -8.92
CA SER A 35 7.39 3.74 -8.97
C SER A 35 6.72 5.11 -9.00
N GLU A 36 5.67 5.27 -9.80
CA GLU A 36 4.87 6.50 -9.86
C GLU A 36 4.21 6.82 -8.51
N SER A 37 3.66 5.80 -7.86
CA SER A 37 3.08 5.93 -6.52
C SER A 37 4.13 6.33 -5.46
N SER A 38 5.34 5.76 -5.54
CA SER A 38 6.46 6.11 -4.65
C SER A 38 6.90 7.58 -4.83
N LYS A 39 6.87 8.10 -6.07
CA LYS A 39 7.14 9.51 -6.34
C LYS A 39 6.08 10.44 -5.74
N ARG A 40 4.81 10.04 -5.78
CA ARG A 40 3.72 10.82 -5.16
C ARG A 40 3.86 10.88 -3.64
N LEU A 41 4.25 9.77 -3.00
CA LEU A 41 4.51 9.71 -1.55
C LEU A 41 5.64 10.64 -1.10
N LEU A 42 6.67 10.83 -1.93
CA LEU A 42 7.77 11.75 -1.65
C LEU A 42 7.32 13.22 -1.54
N GLY A 43 6.40 13.64 -2.41
CA GLY A 43 5.85 15.00 -2.40
C GLY A 43 4.82 15.23 -1.29
N GLY A 44 4.37 14.16 -0.62
CA GLY A 44 3.17 14.18 0.20
C GLY A 44 1.92 14.16 -0.67
N VAL A 45 0.97 13.28 -0.33
CA VAL A 45 -0.25 13.12 -1.11
C VAL A 45 -1.45 12.96 -0.19
N SER A 46 -2.53 13.64 -0.57
CA SER A 46 -3.81 13.58 0.13
C SER A 46 -4.85 12.88 -0.74
N THR A 47 -5.73 12.08 -0.13
CA THR A 47 -6.88 11.49 -0.82
C THR A 47 -8.07 12.46 -0.82
N PRO A 48 -9.05 12.29 -1.73
CA PRO A 48 -10.34 12.97 -1.59
C PRO A 48 -11.00 12.64 -0.24
N PRO A 49 -11.91 13.50 0.27
CA PRO A 49 -12.71 13.22 1.45
C PRO A 49 -13.49 11.90 1.30
N THR A 50 -13.47 11.09 2.35
CA THR A 50 -14.19 9.82 2.41
C THR A 50 -14.91 9.69 3.74
N GLN A 51 -16.15 9.20 3.72
CA GLN A 51 -16.90 8.94 4.95
C GLN A 51 -16.16 7.91 5.81
N THR A 52 -16.02 8.22 7.09
CA THR A 52 -15.36 7.35 8.07
C THR A 52 -16.39 6.74 9.02
N ILE A 53 -16.46 7.23 10.26
CA ILE A 53 -17.41 6.82 11.28
C ILE A 53 -18.55 7.81 11.36
N ALA A 54 -19.67 7.39 11.91
CA ALA A 54 -20.78 8.26 12.27
C ALA A 54 -21.12 8.02 13.74
N TYR A 55 -21.54 9.06 14.44
CA TYR A 55 -22.11 8.94 15.78
C TYR A 55 -23.59 9.31 15.74
N LEU A 56 -24.43 8.36 16.12
CA LEU A 56 -25.87 8.51 16.22
C LEU A 56 -26.32 8.90 17.63
N SER A 57 -27.39 9.70 17.70
CA SER A 57 -28.15 10.08 18.90
C SER A 57 -29.58 9.53 18.77
N PRO A 58 -29.79 8.22 19.00
CA PRO A 58 -31.05 7.55 18.70
C PRO A 58 -32.21 8.02 19.59
N LEU A 59 -31.99 8.32 20.87
CA LEU A 59 -33.08 8.73 21.76
C LEU A 59 -33.58 10.14 21.44
N ILE A 60 -32.72 10.98 20.87
CA ILE A 60 -33.13 12.32 20.40
C ILE A 60 -34.10 12.22 19.23
N SER A 61 -33.90 11.27 18.32
CA SER A 61 -34.83 11.06 17.20
C SER A 61 -36.25 10.73 17.67
N ALA A 62 -36.38 10.06 18.81
CA ALA A 62 -37.67 9.71 19.39
C ALA A 62 -38.16 10.73 20.45
N PHE A 63 -37.28 11.57 21.01
CA PHE A 63 -37.65 12.67 21.90
C PHE A 63 -38.20 13.88 21.14
N LEU A 64 -37.64 14.20 19.98
CA LEU A 64 -38.04 15.35 19.16
C LEU A 64 -39.55 15.37 18.81
N PRO A 65 -40.19 14.26 18.40
CA PRO A 65 -41.64 14.23 18.18
C PRO A 65 -42.46 14.64 19.40
N VAL A 66 -41.99 14.33 20.62
CA VAL A 66 -42.66 14.71 21.87
C VAL A 66 -42.51 16.21 22.14
N VAL A 67 -41.34 16.78 21.86
CA VAL A 67 -41.08 18.22 21.96
C VAL A 67 -42.01 19.01 21.04
N VAL A 68 -42.18 18.55 19.80
CA VAL A 68 -43.03 19.22 18.80
C VAL A 68 -44.51 19.04 19.07
N SER A 69 -44.95 17.82 19.43
CA SER A 69 -46.37 17.51 19.60
C SER A 69 -46.95 17.94 20.95
N ASN A 70 -46.16 17.88 22.03
CA ASN A 70 -46.62 18.14 23.40
C ASN A 70 -45.58 18.95 24.22
N PRO A 71 -45.31 20.21 23.86
CA PRO A 71 -44.32 21.05 24.55
C PRO A 71 -44.66 21.28 26.04
N SER A 72 -45.93 21.35 26.40
CA SER A 72 -46.38 21.49 27.80
C SER A 72 -46.04 20.27 28.66
N LEU A 73 -46.09 19.07 28.09
CA LEU A 73 -45.72 17.83 28.77
C LEU A 73 -44.21 17.85 29.09
N VAL A 74 -43.38 18.23 28.12
CA VAL A 74 -41.92 18.34 28.32
C VAL A 74 -41.62 19.35 29.43
N ARG A 75 -42.27 20.52 29.41
CA ARG A 75 -42.11 21.54 30.45
C ARG A 75 -42.44 21.01 31.85
N SER A 76 -43.64 20.45 32.02
CA SER A 76 -44.09 19.91 33.31
C SER A 76 -43.20 18.77 33.83
N THR A 77 -42.64 17.96 32.92
CA THR A 77 -41.74 16.85 33.27
C THR A 77 -40.39 17.37 33.77
N PHE A 78 -39.80 18.36 33.09
CA PHE A 78 -38.50 18.90 33.49
C PHE A 78 -38.62 19.70 34.79
N GLU A 79 -39.69 20.47 34.97
CA GLU A 79 -39.98 21.16 36.23
C GLU A 79 -40.14 20.18 37.41
N ALA A 80 -40.86 19.06 37.20
CA ALA A 80 -41.03 18.02 38.21
C ALA A 80 -39.72 17.33 38.60
N LEU A 81 -38.77 17.22 37.67
CA LEU A 81 -37.45 16.62 37.88
C LEU A 81 -36.41 17.59 38.47
N GLY A 82 -36.82 18.82 38.81
CA GLY A 82 -35.96 19.83 39.44
C GLY A 82 -35.37 20.86 38.47
N GLY A 83 -35.82 20.88 37.21
CA GLY A 83 -35.54 21.92 36.22
C GLY A 83 -36.32 23.20 36.51
N SER A 84 -35.94 23.92 37.56
CA SER A 84 -36.46 25.26 37.85
C SER A 84 -35.58 26.32 37.16
N PRO A 85 -36.13 27.48 36.75
CA PRO A 85 -35.32 28.64 36.32
C PRO A 85 -34.27 29.08 37.35
N SER A 86 -34.48 28.71 38.63
CA SER A 86 -33.54 28.93 39.73
C SER A 86 -32.40 27.90 39.81
N ASN A 87 -32.60 26.69 39.26
CA ASN A 87 -31.64 25.60 39.30
C ASN A 87 -30.81 25.53 38.00
N LYS A 88 -29.70 26.26 37.99
CA LYS A 88 -28.76 26.35 36.85
C LYS A 88 -27.99 25.07 36.54
N SER A 89 -28.21 23.99 37.31
CA SER A 89 -27.50 22.71 37.20
C SER A 89 -28.37 21.57 36.68
N PHE A 90 -29.55 21.86 36.13
CA PHE A 90 -30.41 20.81 35.59
C PHE A 90 -29.86 20.21 34.30
N VAL A 91 -29.71 18.88 34.29
CA VAL A 91 -29.42 18.07 33.11
C VAL A 91 -30.44 16.93 33.06
N GLY A 92 -31.20 16.87 31.97
CA GLY A 92 -32.14 15.79 31.68
C GLY A 92 -31.47 14.67 30.89
N TYR A 93 -31.38 13.49 31.49
CA TYR A 93 -30.81 12.29 30.88
C TYR A 93 -31.90 11.46 30.21
N LEU A 94 -31.90 11.40 28.87
CA LEU A 94 -32.82 10.56 28.10
C LEU A 94 -32.35 9.10 28.13
N ASP A 95 -33.24 8.20 28.53
CA ASP A 95 -32.98 6.77 28.65
C ASP A 95 -34.25 5.95 28.32
N THR A 96 -34.21 4.62 28.37
CA THR A 96 -35.36 3.73 28.12
C THR A 96 -35.72 2.87 29.35
N PRO A 97 -37.01 2.67 29.69
CA PRO A 97 -37.44 1.77 30.76
C PRO A 97 -37.64 0.34 30.24
N ASP A 98 -37.30 -0.60 31.13
CA ASP A 98 -37.32 -2.06 31.04
C ASP A 98 -36.16 -2.75 30.31
N ALA A 99 -35.62 -3.85 30.85
CA ALA A 99 -36.30 -4.94 31.56
C ALA A 99 -36.80 -4.70 33.02
N LEU A 100 -38.13 -4.75 33.19
CA LEU A 100 -39.01 -4.81 34.37
C LEU A 100 -39.08 -3.62 35.36
N SER A 101 -40.12 -2.78 35.24
CA SER A 101 -41.39 -2.87 36.02
C SER A 101 -42.29 -1.65 35.82
N SER A 102 -43.48 -1.91 35.26
CA SER A 102 -44.79 -1.27 35.47
C SER A 102 -44.85 0.17 36.01
N GLY A 103 -45.29 1.11 35.16
CA GLY A 103 -46.03 2.29 35.62
C GLY A 103 -45.98 3.51 34.70
N THR A 104 -46.93 3.59 33.76
CA THR A 104 -47.31 4.72 32.88
C THR A 104 -46.54 4.92 31.57
N CYS A 105 -47.32 5.11 30.52
CA CYS A 105 -47.06 4.67 29.15
C CYS A 105 -47.09 5.85 28.17
N PHE A 106 -46.08 5.92 27.30
CA PHE A 106 -46.27 6.35 25.91
C PHE A 106 -45.56 5.30 25.03
N GLY A 107 -46.34 4.59 24.19
CA GLY A 107 -45.83 3.59 23.25
C GLY A 107 -45.50 4.20 21.88
N PRO A 108 -45.32 3.42 20.81
CA PRO A 108 -44.74 2.09 20.71
C PRO A 108 -43.41 2.18 19.92
N THR A 109 -42.29 2.24 20.62
CA THR A 109 -41.05 1.45 20.40
C THR A 109 -40.01 1.94 21.41
N SER A 110 -40.09 1.36 22.62
CA SER A 110 -39.40 1.75 23.86
C SER A 110 -39.85 3.12 24.41
N PRO A 111 -40.47 3.19 25.61
CA PRO A 111 -40.78 4.50 26.20
C PRO A 111 -39.47 5.25 26.40
N ILE A 112 -39.40 6.55 26.14
CA ILE A 112 -38.26 7.35 26.60
C ILE A 112 -38.60 7.84 27.99
N THR A 113 -37.68 7.67 28.94
CA THR A 113 -37.74 8.26 30.27
C THR A 113 -36.67 9.30 30.44
N VAL A 114 -36.96 10.33 31.22
CA VAL A 114 -35.99 11.38 31.57
C VAL A 114 -35.61 11.22 33.03
N ALA A 115 -34.32 11.12 33.32
CA ALA A 115 -33.77 11.09 34.67
C ALA A 115 -32.98 12.38 34.97
N SER A 116 -32.82 12.71 36.25
CA SER A 116 -32.05 13.90 36.70
C SER A 116 -30.70 13.55 37.36
N SER A 117 -30.46 12.28 37.65
CA SER A 117 -29.26 11.82 38.39
C SER A 117 -28.16 11.25 37.49
N GLY A 118 -28.46 10.89 36.24
CA GLY A 118 -27.51 10.32 35.29
C GLY A 118 -28.15 9.26 34.39
N CYS A 119 -27.34 8.70 33.49
CA CYS A 119 -27.71 7.54 32.68
C CYS A 119 -27.82 6.28 33.54
N ARG A 120 -28.75 5.38 33.20
CA ARG A 120 -28.98 4.15 33.96
C ARG A 120 -27.81 3.17 33.88
N THR A 121 -27.20 3.04 32.69
CA THR A 121 -25.99 2.24 32.46
C THR A 121 -24.77 3.14 32.59
N PRO A 122 -23.97 3.06 33.67
CA PRO A 122 -22.82 3.94 33.83
C PRO A 122 -21.71 3.63 32.80
N SER A 123 -21.01 4.67 32.35
CA SER A 123 -19.79 4.61 31.55
C SER A 123 -18.69 5.43 32.23
N ASP A 124 -17.43 5.05 31.99
CA ASP A 124 -16.26 5.74 32.54
C ASP A 124 -16.17 7.20 32.06
N ILE A 125 -16.80 7.56 30.94
CA ILE A 125 -16.80 8.93 30.41
C ILE A 125 -17.95 9.81 30.94
N ASP A 126 -18.83 9.28 31.81
CA ASP A 126 -20.01 10.00 32.32
C ASP A 126 -19.66 11.28 33.08
N TYR A 127 -18.40 11.43 33.53
CA TYR A 127 -17.93 12.68 34.14
C TYR A 127 -18.06 13.88 33.21
N LEU A 128 -17.94 13.69 31.89
CA LEU A 128 -18.12 14.74 30.87
C LEU A 128 -19.56 15.23 30.78
N TYR A 129 -20.52 14.40 31.18
CA TYR A 129 -21.95 14.68 31.08
C TYR A 129 -22.58 15.04 32.44
N LYS A 130 -21.77 15.16 33.50
CA LYS A 130 -22.25 15.63 34.81
C LYS A 130 -22.58 17.12 34.76
N PRO A 131 -23.57 17.58 35.54
CA PRO A 131 -23.94 18.99 35.57
C PRO A 131 -22.77 19.92 35.90
N SER A 132 -21.87 19.50 36.80
CA SER A 132 -20.70 20.29 37.20
C SER A 132 -19.72 20.55 36.06
N TYR A 133 -19.60 19.62 35.11
CA TYR A 133 -18.70 19.76 33.97
C TYR A 133 -19.40 20.49 32.82
N LEU A 134 -20.59 20.03 32.42
CA LEU A 134 -21.37 20.62 31.32
C LEU A 134 -21.69 22.09 31.57
N HIS A 135 -22.04 22.49 32.79
CA HIS A 135 -22.32 23.88 33.09
C HIS A 135 -21.10 24.78 32.86
N ASN A 136 -19.90 24.33 33.25
CA ASN A 136 -18.66 25.07 32.97
C ASN A 136 -18.40 25.13 31.46
N VAL A 137 -18.50 24.01 30.75
CA VAL A 137 -18.34 23.97 29.30
C VAL A 137 -19.27 24.97 28.62
N LEU A 138 -20.56 24.93 28.92
CA LEU A 138 -21.56 25.82 28.32
C LEU A 138 -21.32 27.29 28.68
N LYS A 139 -20.96 27.57 29.95
CA LYS A 139 -20.61 28.92 30.42
C LYS A 139 -19.50 29.55 29.59
N TYR A 140 -18.44 28.80 29.27
CA TYR A 140 -17.31 29.33 28.51
C TYR A 140 -17.52 29.27 27.00
N ALA A 141 -18.17 28.22 26.49
CA ALA A 141 -18.44 28.05 25.06
C ALA A 141 -19.42 29.10 24.51
N LEU A 142 -20.40 29.50 25.32
CA LEU A 142 -21.46 30.45 24.93
C LEU A 142 -21.25 31.87 25.49
N ALA A 143 -20.12 32.14 26.16
CA ALA A 143 -19.85 33.40 26.85
C ALA A 143 -20.00 34.65 25.96
N GLU A 144 -19.55 34.56 24.72
CA GLU A 144 -19.56 35.65 23.74
C GLU A 144 -20.83 35.67 22.86
N PHE A 145 -21.82 34.82 23.17
CA PHE A 145 -23.07 34.72 22.43
C PHE A 145 -24.26 35.18 23.32
N PRO A 146 -24.56 36.49 23.35
CA PRO A 146 -25.54 37.06 24.27
C PRO A 146 -26.99 36.57 24.03
N SER A 147 -27.28 36.00 22.86
CA SER A 147 -28.56 35.34 22.58
C SER A 147 -28.78 34.04 23.36
N TRP A 148 -27.74 33.50 24.00
CA TRP A 148 -27.78 32.23 24.71
C TRP A 148 -27.71 32.45 26.23
N ASN A 149 -28.87 32.73 26.82
CA ASN A 149 -28.96 32.85 28.27
C ASN A 149 -29.10 31.48 28.93
N LEU A 150 -28.03 31.01 29.58
CA LEU A 150 -28.00 29.71 30.26
C LEU A 150 -29.01 29.56 31.40
N THR A 151 -29.60 30.65 31.92
CA THR A 151 -30.63 30.54 32.96
C THR A 151 -31.97 30.04 32.44
N ASP A 152 -32.21 30.22 31.14
CA ASP A 152 -33.50 29.94 30.52
C ASP A 152 -33.43 28.63 29.71
N LEU A 153 -32.29 27.93 29.72
CA LEU A 153 -32.02 26.74 28.93
C LEU A 153 -31.90 25.50 29.82
N TRP A 154 -32.58 24.43 29.41
CA TRP A 154 -32.43 23.08 29.96
C TRP A 154 -31.48 22.27 29.10
N VAL A 155 -30.51 21.62 29.74
CA VAL A 155 -29.58 20.72 29.06
C VAL A 155 -30.17 19.33 28.99
N VAL A 156 -30.21 18.74 27.82
CA VAL A 156 -30.68 17.39 27.55
C VAL A 156 -29.54 16.57 26.98
N PHE A 157 -29.38 15.35 27.49
CA PHE A 157 -28.35 14.41 27.07
C PHE A 157 -28.95 13.07 26.66
N ASP A 158 -28.47 12.51 25.55
CA ASP A 158 -28.85 11.19 25.05
C ASP A 158 -27.92 10.12 25.63
N CYS A 159 -28.41 9.31 26.57
CA CYS A 159 -27.61 8.25 27.19
C CYS A 159 -27.18 7.14 26.22
N SER A 160 -27.84 7.03 25.06
CA SER A 160 -27.50 6.10 23.98
C SER A 160 -26.66 6.74 22.87
N TYR A 161 -26.14 7.95 23.06
CA TYR A 161 -25.21 8.56 22.12
C TYR A 161 -24.01 7.65 21.85
N GLU A 162 -23.75 7.33 20.58
CA GLU A 162 -22.71 6.35 20.22
C GLU A 162 -21.30 6.79 20.63
N GLY A 163 -21.00 8.10 20.63
CA GLY A 163 -19.73 8.62 21.14
C GLY A 163 -19.50 8.25 22.60
N ARG A 164 -20.57 8.19 23.40
CA ARG A 164 -20.54 7.67 24.76
C ARG A 164 -20.40 6.15 24.82
N GLN A 165 -21.07 5.42 23.96
CA GLN A 165 -21.00 3.95 23.95
C GLN A 165 -19.61 3.41 23.57
N VAL A 166 -18.83 4.18 22.82
CA VAL A 166 -17.45 3.83 22.44
C VAL A 166 -16.39 4.47 23.36
N ASP A 167 -16.81 5.10 24.45
CA ASP A 167 -15.96 5.81 25.41
C ASP A 167 -15.04 6.87 24.76
N ASP A 168 -15.55 7.62 23.77
CA ASP A 168 -14.80 8.75 23.16
C ASP A 168 -14.83 9.98 24.08
N THR A 169 -13.69 10.26 24.71
CA THR A 169 -13.50 11.40 25.63
C THR A 169 -13.18 12.72 24.92
N THR A 170 -13.11 12.73 23.58
CA THR A 170 -12.70 13.91 22.80
C THR A 170 -13.87 14.73 22.30
N VAL A 171 -15.07 14.16 22.29
CA VAL A 171 -16.30 14.76 21.76
C VAL A 171 -17.40 14.77 22.82
N VAL A 172 -18.12 15.88 22.88
CA VAL A 172 -19.32 16.05 23.71
C VAL A 172 -20.43 16.58 22.82
N LYS A 173 -21.58 15.88 22.83
CA LYS A 173 -22.80 16.33 22.16
C LYS A 173 -23.91 16.48 23.18
N VAL A 174 -24.52 17.65 23.23
CA VAL A 174 -25.65 17.95 24.12
C VAL A 174 -26.70 18.77 23.39
N PHE A 175 -27.91 18.74 23.92
CA PHE A 175 -29.05 19.44 23.35
C PHE A 175 -29.56 20.46 24.35
N LEU A 176 -29.96 21.63 23.87
CA LEU A 176 -30.47 22.70 24.72
C LEU A 176 -31.92 22.97 24.33
N VAL A 177 -32.80 22.93 25.31
CA VAL A 177 -34.23 23.22 25.16
C VAL A 177 -34.54 24.45 25.98
N ASP A 178 -35.16 25.46 25.38
CA ASP A 178 -35.61 26.63 26.14
C ASP A 178 -36.67 26.25 27.17
N SER A 179 -36.73 26.98 28.29
CA SER A 179 -37.72 26.83 29.36
C SER A 179 -39.17 26.98 28.84
N ASN A 180 -39.36 27.80 27.80
CA ASN A 180 -40.63 27.90 27.11
C ASN A 180 -40.83 26.83 26.01
N VAL A 181 -39.85 25.96 25.78
CA VAL A 181 -39.89 24.90 24.75
C VAL A 181 -40.19 25.49 23.36
N GLU A 182 -39.70 26.71 23.10
CA GLU A 182 -39.89 27.42 21.82
C GLU A 182 -38.73 27.19 20.86
N SER A 183 -37.53 26.92 21.39
CA SER A 183 -36.33 26.64 20.60
C SER A 183 -35.66 25.34 21.04
N PHE A 184 -35.23 24.56 20.06
CA PHE A 184 -34.40 23.38 20.24
C PHE A 184 -33.04 23.63 19.60
N SER A 185 -31.97 23.32 20.33
CA SER A 185 -30.62 23.57 19.87
C SER A 185 -29.72 22.36 20.06
N THR A 186 -28.80 22.18 19.13
CA THR A 186 -27.77 21.13 19.20
C THR A 186 -26.41 21.78 19.37
N LEU A 187 -25.65 21.35 20.37
CA LEU A 187 -24.27 21.77 20.58
C LEU A 187 -23.34 20.55 20.50
N MET A 188 -22.32 20.67 19.66
CA MET A 188 -21.24 19.73 19.53
C MET A 188 -19.92 20.41 19.88
N LEU A 189 -19.19 19.83 20.82
CA LEU A 189 -17.84 20.26 21.21
C LEU A 189 -16.86 19.13 20.91
N GLN A 190 -15.75 19.44 20.26
CA GLN A 190 -14.64 18.50 20.11
C GLN A 190 -13.28 19.16 20.35
N VAL A 191 -12.35 18.44 20.97
CA VAL A 191 -10.96 18.90 21.15
C VAL A 191 -10.10 18.42 19.99
N LEU A 192 -9.52 19.36 19.24
CA LEU A 192 -8.84 19.12 17.98
C LEU A 192 -7.47 19.81 17.93
N SER A 193 -6.71 19.51 16.87
CA SER A 193 -5.44 20.18 16.58
C SER A 193 -5.67 21.51 15.87
N ILE A 194 -4.95 22.54 16.31
CA ILE A 194 -4.95 23.89 15.75
C ILE A 194 -3.57 24.22 15.21
N HIS A 195 -3.51 24.81 14.03
CA HIS A 195 -2.36 25.49 13.50
C HIS A 195 -2.63 26.98 13.35
N ARG A 196 -1.81 27.81 14.00
CA ARG A 196 -1.86 29.28 13.90
C ARG A 196 -0.60 29.76 13.19
N PRO A 197 -0.63 29.97 11.85
CA PRO A 197 0.55 30.31 11.07
C PRO A 197 1.21 31.63 11.52
N ALA A 198 0.41 32.64 11.84
CA ALA A 198 0.90 33.95 12.30
C ALA A 198 1.73 33.86 13.59
N LYS A 199 1.41 32.89 14.46
CA LYS A 199 2.13 32.63 15.72
C LYS A 199 3.14 31.49 15.60
N GLN A 200 3.28 30.87 14.42
CA GLN A 200 4.10 29.68 14.17
C GLN A 200 3.85 28.56 15.20
N ARG A 201 2.61 28.42 15.67
CA ARG A 201 2.26 27.52 16.78
C ARG A 201 1.30 26.42 16.29
N ARG A 202 1.59 25.18 16.68
CA ARG A 202 0.64 24.07 16.68
C ARG A 202 0.25 23.78 18.13
N THR A 203 -1.03 23.69 18.42
CA THR A 203 -1.59 23.50 19.77
C THR A 203 -2.90 22.72 19.65
N SER A 204 -3.51 22.36 20.76
CA SER A 204 -4.91 21.90 20.77
C SER A 204 -5.87 23.03 21.10
N GLY A 205 -7.15 22.82 20.82
CA GLY A 205 -8.25 23.60 21.40
C GLY A 205 -9.59 22.93 21.20
N GLY A 206 -10.59 23.41 21.93
CA GLY A 206 -11.98 22.98 21.80
C GLY A 206 -12.74 23.83 20.79
N VAL A 207 -13.36 23.20 19.80
CA VAL A 207 -14.31 23.89 18.91
C VAL A 207 -15.73 23.54 19.32
N ALA A 208 -16.52 24.55 19.64
CA ALA A 208 -17.95 24.42 19.88
C ALA A 208 -18.71 24.87 18.63
N MET A 209 -19.47 23.96 18.03
CA MET A 209 -20.37 24.25 16.90
C MET A 209 -21.80 24.00 17.36
N PHE A 210 -22.66 25.00 17.17
CA PHE A 210 -24.05 24.89 17.59
C PHE A 210 -25.00 25.53 16.60
N THR A 211 -26.23 25.02 16.60
CA THR A 211 -27.33 25.50 15.76
C THR A 211 -28.60 25.52 16.60
N SER A 212 -29.43 26.54 16.40
CA SER A 212 -30.72 26.69 17.07
C SER A 212 -31.83 26.66 16.04
N THR A 213 -32.92 25.96 16.36
CA THR A 213 -34.07 25.81 15.48
C THR A 213 -35.35 26.07 16.27
N PRO A 214 -36.22 27.00 15.80
CA PRO A 214 -37.51 27.22 16.43
C PRO A 214 -38.38 25.96 16.31
N VAL A 215 -38.99 25.54 17.42
CA VAL A 215 -39.91 24.39 17.46
C VAL A 215 -41.10 24.61 16.53
N ALA A 216 -41.54 25.87 16.35
CA ALA A 216 -42.60 26.24 15.41
C ALA A 216 -42.26 25.94 13.93
N SER A 217 -40.98 25.76 13.59
CA SER A 217 -40.55 25.39 12.23
C SER A 217 -40.49 23.88 11.99
N MET A 218 -40.75 23.08 13.03
CA MET A 218 -40.68 21.63 13.03
C MET A 218 -42.06 21.00 12.89
N GLU A 219 -42.17 19.92 12.12
CA GLU A 219 -43.40 19.15 11.93
C GLU A 219 -43.13 17.66 12.08
N VAL A 220 -44.09 16.93 12.68
CA VAL A 220 -44.02 15.47 12.82
C VAL A 220 -44.71 14.82 11.63
N VAL A 221 -43.94 14.15 10.77
CA VAL A 221 -44.42 13.41 9.60
C VAL A 221 -44.03 11.94 9.77
N ASP A 222 -45.01 11.04 9.75
CA ASP A 222 -44.80 9.59 9.93
C ASP A 222 -44.00 9.20 11.20
N GLY A 223 -44.14 9.99 12.27
CA GLY A 223 -43.45 9.78 13.54
C GLY A 223 -42.00 10.29 13.58
N LEU A 224 -41.51 10.89 12.50
CA LEU A 224 -40.20 11.56 12.41
C LEU A 224 -40.38 13.07 12.37
N VAL A 225 -39.43 13.82 12.92
CA VAL A 225 -39.44 15.29 12.85
C VAL A 225 -38.73 15.75 11.59
N THR A 226 -39.38 16.68 10.87
CA THR A 226 -38.80 17.42 9.76
C THR A 226 -38.80 18.91 10.11
N SER A 227 -37.83 19.67 9.60
CA SER A 227 -37.78 21.12 9.79
C SER A 227 -37.87 21.86 8.47
N SER A 228 -38.65 22.93 8.45
CA SER A 228 -38.73 23.89 7.34
C SER A 228 -37.61 24.95 7.40
N ALA A 229 -36.90 25.06 8.52
CA ALA A 229 -35.79 25.99 8.69
C ALA A 229 -34.48 25.40 8.19
N THR A 230 -33.63 26.24 7.61
CA THR A 230 -32.24 25.86 7.26
C THR A 230 -31.33 26.09 8.46
N ALA A 231 -30.43 25.13 8.74
CA ALA A 231 -29.47 25.23 9.82
C ALA A 231 -28.52 26.41 9.62
N ARG A 232 -28.33 27.22 10.67
CA ARG A 232 -27.30 28.23 10.77
C ARG A 232 -26.35 27.84 11.89
N TYR A 233 -25.07 27.76 11.57
CA TYR A 233 -24.03 27.34 12.51
C TYR A 233 -23.31 28.54 13.09
N ASP A 234 -23.36 28.67 14.41
CA ASP A 234 -22.49 29.55 15.17
C ASP A 234 -21.33 28.71 15.71
N VAL A 235 -20.11 29.27 15.65
CA VAL A 235 -18.88 28.55 15.97
C VAL A 235 -18.01 29.36 16.90
N ALA A 236 -17.51 28.71 17.96
CA ALA A 236 -16.65 29.30 18.97
C ALA A 236 -15.41 28.43 19.20
N MET A 237 -14.27 29.06 19.42
CA MET A 237 -12.98 28.38 19.61
C MET A 237 -12.38 28.67 20.98
N GLY A 238 -12.17 27.63 21.78
CA GLY A 238 -11.41 27.67 23.02
C GLY A 238 -9.95 27.31 22.78
N PHE A 239 -9.09 28.31 22.53
CA PHE A 239 -7.65 28.09 22.27
C PHE A 239 -6.85 27.54 23.45
N LEU A 240 -7.39 27.62 24.67
CA LEU A 240 -6.77 27.11 25.90
C LEU A 240 -7.51 25.89 26.47
N PHE A 241 -8.68 25.57 25.93
CA PHE A 241 -9.44 24.38 26.30
C PHE A 241 -8.75 23.13 25.76
N PRO A 242 -8.69 22.00 26.49
CA PRO A 242 -9.33 21.70 27.77
C PRO A 242 -8.44 21.96 29.00
N TYR A 243 -7.27 22.59 28.83
CA TYR A 243 -6.30 22.80 29.91
C TYR A 243 -6.68 23.94 30.85
N GLU A 244 -7.27 25.00 30.30
CA GLU A 244 -7.72 26.16 31.07
C GLU A 244 -9.17 26.53 30.71
N TRP A 245 -9.92 26.92 31.73
CA TRP A 245 -11.27 27.44 31.59
C TRP A 245 -11.24 28.91 31.20
N ALA A 246 -11.21 29.18 29.90
CA ALA A 246 -11.25 30.51 29.31
C ALA A 246 -12.47 30.65 28.37
N PRO A 247 -13.06 31.86 28.23
CA PRO A 247 -14.13 32.10 27.26
C PRO A 247 -13.72 31.71 25.84
N PHE A 248 -14.62 31.08 25.10
CA PHE A 248 -14.37 30.72 23.72
C PHE A 248 -14.56 31.95 22.83
N GLU A 249 -13.66 32.14 21.88
CA GLU A 249 -13.71 33.27 20.95
C GLU A 249 -14.59 32.91 19.75
N PRO A 250 -15.55 33.77 19.33
CA PRO A 250 -16.32 33.55 18.11
C PRO A 250 -15.42 33.50 16.87
N ILE A 251 -15.70 32.55 15.98
CA ILE A 251 -14.94 32.37 14.73
C ILE A 251 -15.87 32.27 13.52
N GLU A 252 -15.38 32.73 12.38
CA GLU A 252 -16.03 32.56 11.10
C GLU A 252 -15.30 31.51 10.27
N LEU A 253 -16.05 30.50 9.80
CA LEU A 253 -15.53 29.48 8.89
C LEU A 253 -15.56 30.01 7.45
N GLU A 254 -14.46 29.85 6.71
CA GLU A 254 -14.42 30.22 5.28
C GLU A 254 -15.37 29.36 4.43
N SER A 255 -15.54 28.09 4.83
CA SER A 255 -16.46 27.13 4.20
C SER A 255 -16.92 26.11 5.23
N LEU A 256 -18.20 25.72 5.14
CA LEU A 256 -18.75 24.63 5.96
C LEU A 256 -18.09 23.28 5.63
N VAL A 257 -17.73 23.08 4.36
CA VAL A 257 -17.00 21.89 3.88
C VAL A 257 -15.56 22.28 3.59
N PRO A 258 -14.57 21.79 4.35
CA PRO A 258 -13.18 22.16 4.16
C PRO A 258 -12.59 21.50 2.90
N PRO A 259 -11.90 22.26 2.03
CA PRO A 259 -11.41 21.75 0.74
C PRO A 259 -10.24 20.76 0.87
N ASP A 260 -9.40 20.90 1.90
CA ASP A 260 -8.22 20.07 2.16
C ASP A 260 -8.39 19.17 3.39
N GLY A 261 -9.62 19.06 3.92
CA GLY A 261 -9.94 18.31 5.13
C GLY A 261 -9.67 19.06 6.44
N GLN A 262 -9.28 20.34 6.37
CA GLN A 262 -9.07 21.20 7.53
C GLN A 262 -9.93 22.46 7.42
N TRP A 263 -10.59 22.86 8.51
CA TRP A 263 -11.34 24.12 8.51
C TRP A 263 -10.40 25.30 8.57
N HIS A 264 -10.52 26.19 7.59
CA HIS A 264 -9.89 27.51 7.57
C HIS A 264 -10.86 28.49 8.21
N ALA A 265 -10.39 29.20 9.22
CA ALA A 265 -11.23 30.07 10.03
C ALA A 265 -10.52 31.37 10.43
N THR A 266 -11.32 32.39 10.70
CA THR A 266 -10.86 33.68 11.19
C THR A 266 -11.49 33.99 12.54
N ILE A 267 -10.70 34.56 13.45
CA ILE A 267 -11.19 35.02 14.74
C ILE A 267 -11.94 36.35 14.52
N VAL A 268 -13.21 36.44 14.96
CA VAL A 268 -14.06 37.62 14.71
C VAL A 268 -13.48 38.90 15.33
N SER A 269 -12.88 38.80 16.52
CA SER A 269 -12.36 39.97 17.27
C SER A 269 -11.03 40.51 16.74
N THR A 270 -10.13 39.64 16.26
CA THR A 270 -8.76 40.00 15.86
C THR A 270 -8.49 39.89 14.38
N ASN A 271 -9.40 39.27 13.62
CA ASN A 271 -9.22 38.91 12.21
C ASN A 271 -7.97 38.04 11.94
N GLU A 272 -7.52 37.27 12.94
CA GLU A 272 -6.41 36.32 12.77
C GLU A 272 -6.90 35.06 12.07
N ALA A 273 -6.27 34.70 10.95
CA ALA A 273 -6.52 33.45 10.24
C ALA A 273 -5.77 32.27 10.88
N PHE A 274 -6.47 31.15 11.01
CA PHE A 274 -5.92 29.90 11.53
C PHE A 274 -6.64 28.69 10.92
N VAL A 275 -6.07 27.51 11.16
CA VAL A 275 -6.59 26.24 10.62
C VAL A 275 -6.75 25.25 11.77
N PHE A 276 -7.82 24.46 11.75
CA PHE A 276 -8.01 23.39 12.72
C PHE A 276 -8.65 22.15 12.08
N ALA A 277 -8.30 20.98 12.61
CA ALA A 277 -8.84 19.70 12.17
C ALA A 277 -8.59 18.62 13.22
N GLY A 278 -9.40 17.58 13.20
CA GLY A 278 -9.07 16.33 13.85
C GLY A 278 -7.93 15.63 13.10
N THR A 279 -7.03 14.96 13.82
CA THR A 279 -6.01 14.13 13.17
C THR A 279 -6.00 12.73 13.74
N THR A 280 -5.89 11.70 12.90
CA THR A 280 -5.82 10.30 13.35
C THR A 280 -4.87 9.50 12.49
N GLY A 281 -4.08 8.61 13.08
CA GLY A 281 -3.13 7.74 12.41
C GLY A 281 -1.75 7.81 13.06
N ILE A 282 -0.74 7.40 12.29
CA ILE A 282 0.60 7.17 12.82
C ILE A 282 1.65 7.97 12.07
N PHE A 283 2.68 8.40 12.79
CA PHE A 283 3.90 8.93 12.20
C PHE A 283 5.14 8.35 12.87
N ARG A 284 6.30 8.51 12.25
CA ARG A 284 7.59 8.13 12.82
C ARG A 284 8.52 9.33 12.76
N ARG A 285 9.15 9.69 13.89
CA ARG A 285 9.98 10.88 14.10
C ARG A 285 9.24 12.22 13.98
N SER A 286 8.54 12.44 12.87
CA SER A 286 7.73 13.64 12.64
C SER A 286 6.66 13.41 11.58
N PRO A 287 5.47 14.03 11.71
CA PRO A 287 4.42 14.04 10.69
C PRO A 287 4.89 14.56 9.32
N ASP A 288 5.97 15.34 9.29
CA ASP A 288 6.52 15.90 8.06
C ASP A 288 7.63 15.03 7.43
N ILE A 289 8.06 13.96 8.10
CA ILE A 289 9.13 13.05 7.63
C ILE A 289 8.54 11.73 7.13
N GLN A 290 7.79 11.05 7.98
CA GLN A 290 7.19 9.74 7.72
C GLN A 290 5.86 9.63 8.43
N ALA A 291 4.78 9.67 7.66
CA ALA A 291 3.45 9.79 8.23
C ALA A 291 2.39 9.14 7.36
N SER A 292 1.40 8.57 8.04
CA SER A 292 0.20 7.97 7.48
C SER A 292 -0.93 8.30 8.42
N PHE A 293 -1.53 9.46 8.22
CA PHE A 293 -2.59 9.98 9.06
C PHE A 293 -3.74 10.50 8.21
N ASN A 294 -4.80 10.93 8.87
CA ASN A 294 -6.02 11.42 8.29
C ASN A 294 -6.38 12.72 8.98
N TYR A 295 -6.59 13.78 8.20
CA TYR A 295 -7.36 14.92 8.69
C TYR A 295 -8.82 14.51 8.70
N PHE A 296 -9.54 14.79 9.77
CA PHE A 296 -10.97 14.56 9.83
C PHE A 296 -11.72 15.80 10.31
N TYR A 297 -12.93 15.89 9.80
CA TYR A 297 -13.93 16.89 10.13
C TYR A 297 -15.30 16.18 10.16
N TRP A 298 -16.36 16.87 10.55
CA TRP A 298 -17.72 16.34 10.51
C TRP A 298 -18.61 17.21 9.63
N ASP A 299 -19.65 16.59 9.10
CA ASP A 299 -20.60 17.28 8.23
C ASP A 299 -21.46 18.27 9.03
N LEU A 300 -21.69 19.45 8.44
CA LEU A 300 -22.59 20.50 8.91
C LEU A 300 -23.79 20.56 7.95
N PRO A 301 -24.77 19.65 8.08
CA PRO A 301 -25.86 19.52 7.13
C PRO A 301 -26.79 20.75 7.13
N PRO A 302 -27.45 21.07 6.00
CA PRO A 302 -28.41 22.17 5.94
C PRO A 302 -29.68 21.88 6.77
N ASP A 303 -29.97 20.61 7.07
CA ASP A 303 -31.08 20.21 7.94
C ASP A 303 -30.60 20.16 9.41
N PRO A 304 -31.17 20.98 10.32
CA PRO A 304 -30.80 20.98 11.72
C PRO A 304 -31.17 19.67 12.45
N ILE A 305 -32.20 18.96 11.98
CA ILE A 305 -32.60 17.67 12.57
C ILE A 305 -31.58 16.59 12.22
N ALA A 306 -31.07 16.58 10.97
CA ALA A 306 -29.98 15.70 10.58
C ALA A 306 -28.74 15.89 11.47
N PHE A 307 -28.37 17.13 11.80
CA PHE A 307 -27.26 17.42 12.73
C PHE A 307 -27.55 16.94 14.16
N ALA A 308 -28.81 17.06 14.62
CA ALA A 308 -29.23 16.57 15.93
C ALA A 308 -29.16 15.04 16.04
N VAL A 309 -29.52 14.31 15.00
CA VAL A 309 -29.57 12.84 15.00
C VAL A 309 -28.21 12.21 14.70
N THR A 310 -27.46 12.72 13.72
CA THR A 310 -26.25 12.05 13.23
C THR A 310 -25.10 13.04 13.05
N ILE A 311 -23.93 12.69 13.58
CA ILE A 311 -22.66 13.36 13.25
C ILE A 311 -21.89 12.44 12.32
N GLN A 312 -21.82 12.79 11.04
CA GLN A 312 -21.04 12.05 10.06
C GLN A 312 -19.63 12.61 9.98
N PHE A 313 -18.61 11.79 10.25
CA PHE A 313 -17.22 12.18 10.07
C PHE A 313 -16.73 11.88 8.65
N GLN A 314 -15.89 12.78 8.16
CA GLN A 314 -15.20 12.70 6.88
C GLN A 314 -13.70 12.66 7.12
N GLY A 315 -12.98 11.90 6.30
CA GLY A 315 -11.54 11.74 6.39
C GLY A 315 -10.82 12.03 5.08
N VAL A 316 -9.82 12.91 5.15
CA VAL A 316 -8.81 13.16 4.11
C VAL A 316 -7.49 12.54 4.53
N LYS A 317 -7.08 11.45 3.87
CA LYS A 317 -5.87 10.71 4.25
C LYS A 317 -4.65 11.30 3.61
N VAL A 318 -3.64 11.52 4.43
CA VAL A 318 -2.35 12.11 4.06
C VAL A 318 -1.25 11.09 4.26
N PHE A 319 -0.46 10.93 3.20
CA PHE A 319 0.74 10.11 3.21
C PHE A 319 1.95 10.95 2.91
N LYS A 320 2.99 10.81 3.74
CA LYS A 320 4.30 11.40 3.50
C LYS A 320 5.36 10.36 3.83
N ASP A 321 6.30 10.14 2.92
CA ASP A 321 7.47 9.30 3.19
C ASP A 321 8.71 9.86 2.51
N SER A 322 9.49 10.61 3.29
CA SER A 322 10.77 11.15 2.84
C SER A 322 11.77 10.05 2.46
N TRP A 323 11.67 8.83 3.00
CA TRP A 323 12.52 7.70 2.62
C TRP A 323 12.16 7.09 1.26
N GLY A 324 11.06 7.52 0.65
CA GLY A 324 10.61 7.06 -0.67
C GLY A 324 11.64 7.26 -1.80
N TRP A 325 12.66 8.11 -1.60
CA TRP A 325 13.70 8.38 -2.60
C TRP A 325 14.52 7.12 -2.89
N PHE A 326 14.82 6.32 -1.87
CA PHE A 326 15.56 5.07 -2.04
C PHE A 326 14.78 4.09 -2.92
N ARG A 327 13.47 3.96 -2.68
CA ARG A 327 12.58 3.12 -3.48
C ARG A 327 12.44 3.59 -4.93
N CYS A 328 12.44 4.90 -5.16
CA CYS A 328 12.46 5.46 -6.52
C CYS A 328 13.70 4.99 -7.29
N PHE A 329 14.88 4.94 -6.66
CA PHE A 329 16.08 4.38 -7.30
C PHE A 329 15.97 2.88 -7.59
N LEU A 330 15.34 2.10 -6.69
CA LEU A 330 15.11 0.67 -6.90
C LEU A 330 14.19 0.41 -8.11
N GLY A 331 13.10 1.18 -8.23
CA GLY A 331 12.11 1.05 -9.30
C GLY A 331 12.65 1.40 -10.69
N VAL A 332 13.38 2.52 -10.79
CA VAL A 332 13.94 3.02 -12.06
C VAL A 332 14.91 2.02 -12.70
N GLY A 333 15.73 1.35 -11.90
CA GLY A 333 16.74 0.41 -12.41
C GLY A 333 16.15 -0.77 -13.18
N ILE A 334 15.08 -1.39 -12.68
CA ILE A 334 14.45 -2.55 -13.36
C ILE A 334 13.58 -2.10 -14.51
N GLY A 335 12.69 -1.12 -14.29
CA GLY A 335 11.79 -0.62 -15.32
C GLY A 335 12.54 -0.19 -16.57
N PHE A 336 13.66 0.53 -16.40
CA PHE A 336 14.52 0.95 -17.49
C PHE A 336 15.14 -0.24 -18.26
N ASN A 337 15.60 -1.28 -17.57
CA ASN A 337 16.15 -2.47 -18.23
C ASN A 337 15.06 -3.26 -18.98
N ILE A 338 13.85 -3.39 -18.42
CA ILE A 338 12.73 -4.02 -19.12
C ILE A 338 12.38 -3.22 -20.38
N ALA A 339 12.31 -1.89 -20.29
CA ALA A 339 12.03 -1.01 -21.42
C ALA A 339 13.10 -1.16 -22.52
N ILE A 340 14.39 -1.13 -22.17
CA ILE A 340 15.50 -1.33 -23.11
C ILE A 340 15.39 -2.66 -23.84
N ASN A 341 15.26 -3.77 -23.11
CA ASN A 341 15.20 -5.10 -23.72
C ASN A 341 13.96 -5.24 -24.60
N THR A 342 12.85 -4.61 -24.22
CA THR A 342 11.61 -4.57 -25.01
C THR A 342 11.80 -3.80 -26.32
N VAL A 343 12.46 -2.62 -26.29
CA VAL A 343 12.75 -1.84 -27.50
C VAL A 343 13.65 -2.62 -28.46
N VAL A 344 14.72 -3.23 -27.96
CA VAL A 344 15.61 -4.06 -28.80
C VAL A 344 14.85 -5.26 -29.38
N ALA A 345 13.98 -5.88 -28.59
CA ALA A 345 13.18 -7.01 -29.04
C ALA A 345 12.20 -6.62 -30.16
N ILE A 346 11.56 -5.45 -30.06
CA ILE A 346 10.68 -4.90 -31.11
C ILE A 346 11.48 -4.62 -32.37
N LEU A 347 12.65 -3.99 -32.26
CA LEU A 347 13.53 -3.73 -33.41
C LEU A 347 13.93 -5.02 -34.14
N VAL A 348 14.35 -6.04 -33.40
CA VAL A 348 14.69 -7.36 -33.95
C VAL A 348 13.49 -7.99 -34.64
N MET A 349 12.32 -7.97 -34.01
CA MET A 349 11.08 -8.52 -34.59
C MET A 349 10.70 -7.82 -35.89
N CYS A 350 10.75 -6.49 -35.94
CA CYS A 350 10.46 -5.71 -37.16
C CYS A 350 11.46 -6.00 -38.27
N ASN A 351 12.76 -6.08 -37.96
CA ASN A 351 13.79 -6.38 -38.94
C ASN A 351 13.71 -7.81 -39.47
N MET A 352 13.46 -8.80 -38.61
CA MET A 352 13.26 -10.18 -39.05
C MET A 352 12.00 -10.33 -39.91
N TRP A 353 10.93 -9.59 -39.61
CA TRP A 353 9.73 -9.58 -40.45
C TRP A 353 9.99 -8.95 -41.82
N THR A 354 10.67 -7.81 -41.86
CA THR A 354 10.91 -7.06 -43.10
C THR A 354 11.99 -7.67 -43.99
N MET A 355 13.04 -8.26 -43.41
CA MET A 355 14.16 -8.84 -44.15
C MET A 355 13.97 -10.32 -44.47
N ASP A 356 13.53 -11.12 -43.49
CA ASP A 356 13.49 -12.58 -43.60
C ASP A 356 12.05 -13.13 -43.76
N GLY A 357 11.03 -12.29 -43.60
CA GLY A 357 9.61 -12.70 -43.65
C GLY A 357 9.16 -13.57 -42.48
N VAL A 358 9.95 -13.62 -41.39
CA VAL A 358 9.70 -14.50 -40.24
C VAL A 358 9.18 -13.70 -39.05
N LEU A 359 7.98 -14.04 -38.58
CA LEU A 359 7.44 -13.49 -37.32
C LEU A 359 8.11 -14.16 -36.12
N TRP A 360 8.96 -13.43 -35.42
CA TRP A 360 9.63 -13.86 -34.20
C TRP A 360 9.09 -13.11 -32.98
N VAL A 361 8.66 -13.84 -31.96
CA VAL A 361 8.17 -13.28 -30.68
C VAL A 361 9.26 -13.43 -29.62
N PRO A 362 9.75 -12.38 -28.96
CA PRO A 362 10.83 -12.47 -27.98
C PRO A 362 10.43 -13.23 -26.71
N ASP A 363 11.43 -13.68 -25.93
CA ASP A 363 11.24 -13.99 -24.51
C ASP A 363 12.12 -13.03 -23.69
N ILE A 364 11.51 -11.97 -23.17
CA ILE A 364 12.25 -10.79 -22.66
C ILE A 364 12.81 -11.05 -21.25
N TYR A 365 12.10 -11.83 -20.44
CA TYR A 365 12.34 -11.94 -19.00
C TYR A 365 13.60 -12.72 -18.58
N PRO A 366 14.07 -13.77 -19.29
CA PRO A 366 15.31 -14.48 -18.93
C PRO A 366 16.54 -13.57 -18.79
N SER A 367 16.58 -12.47 -19.55
CA SER A 367 17.66 -11.49 -19.50
C SER A 367 17.62 -10.59 -18.24
N ILE A 368 16.52 -10.62 -17.49
CA ILE A 368 16.19 -9.71 -16.39
C ILE A 368 15.96 -10.45 -15.07
N GLN A 369 15.74 -11.77 -15.09
CA GLN A 369 15.39 -12.56 -13.90
C GLN A 369 16.37 -12.43 -12.71
N SER A 370 17.67 -12.26 -12.96
CA SER A 370 18.67 -12.02 -11.90
C SER A 370 18.55 -10.64 -11.25
N ARG A 371 17.93 -9.67 -11.92
CA ARG A 371 17.68 -8.33 -11.37
C ARG A 371 16.51 -8.35 -10.40
N ALA A 372 15.52 -9.23 -10.61
CA ALA A 372 14.42 -9.39 -9.67
C ALA A 372 14.92 -9.82 -8.28
N SER A 373 15.89 -10.75 -8.21
CA SER A 373 16.51 -11.14 -6.93
C SER A 373 17.33 -10.01 -6.30
N ILE A 374 18.13 -9.28 -7.09
CA ILE A 374 18.87 -8.10 -6.58
C ILE A 374 17.91 -7.07 -5.99
N ARG A 375 16.81 -6.77 -6.66
CA ARG A 375 15.83 -5.80 -6.17
C ARG A 375 15.10 -6.29 -4.93
N ALA A 376 14.72 -7.56 -4.86
CA ALA A 376 14.14 -8.13 -3.64
C ALA A 376 15.14 -8.07 -2.46
N SER A 377 16.45 -8.28 -2.71
CA SER A 377 17.48 -8.11 -1.69
C SER A 377 17.64 -6.65 -1.25
N LEU A 378 17.65 -5.70 -2.18
CA LEU A 378 17.74 -4.27 -1.86
C LEU A 378 16.48 -3.77 -1.14
N LEU A 379 15.31 -4.29 -1.49
CA LEU A 379 14.06 -4.03 -0.76
C LEU A 379 14.13 -4.56 0.68
N LEU A 380 14.74 -5.73 0.90
CA LEU A 380 14.95 -6.24 2.25
C LEU A 380 15.88 -5.31 3.04
N VAL A 381 16.94 -4.81 2.42
CA VAL A 381 17.85 -3.82 3.04
C VAL A 381 17.09 -2.53 3.37
N ASP A 382 16.25 -2.02 2.47
CA ASP A 382 15.36 -0.87 2.73
C ASP A 382 14.47 -1.12 3.96
N CYS A 383 13.79 -2.26 4.00
CA CYS A 383 12.94 -2.63 5.13
C CYS A 383 13.73 -2.67 6.44
N VAL A 384 14.96 -3.18 6.46
CA VAL A 384 15.78 -3.21 7.68
C VAL A 384 16.23 -1.81 8.09
N LEU A 385 16.74 -1.00 7.16
CA LEU A 385 17.23 0.35 7.45
C LEU A 385 16.12 1.32 7.86
N ASN A 386 14.93 1.16 7.27
CA ASN A 386 13.76 1.98 7.55
C ASN A 386 12.87 1.42 8.69
N GLY A 387 13.37 0.42 9.43
CA GLY A 387 12.66 -0.19 10.55
C GLY A 387 11.28 -0.74 10.17
N TRP A 388 11.14 -1.32 8.98
CA TRP A 388 9.92 -1.91 8.43
C TRP A 388 8.73 -0.95 8.33
N TRP A 389 8.97 0.36 8.27
CA TRP A 389 7.93 1.39 8.20
C TRP A 389 6.89 1.09 7.11
N TYR A 390 7.35 0.86 5.87
CA TYR A 390 6.43 0.72 4.74
C TYR A 390 5.52 -0.53 4.84
N PRO A 391 6.05 -1.77 5.06
CA PRO A 391 5.19 -2.92 5.26
C PRO A 391 4.25 -2.76 6.46
N HIS A 392 4.73 -2.14 7.55
CA HIS A 392 3.94 -1.89 8.73
C HIS A 392 2.79 -0.89 8.45
N GLN A 393 3.10 0.25 7.85
CA GLN A 393 2.14 1.29 7.48
C GLN A 393 1.04 0.73 6.57
N TRP A 394 1.41 -0.04 5.55
CA TRP A 394 0.44 -0.67 4.66
C TRP A 394 -0.43 -1.69 5.40
N ALA A 395 0.17 -2.49 6.29
CA ALA A 395 -0.56 -3.47 7.09
C ALA A 395 -1.52 -2.82 8.11
N VAL A 396 -1.13 -1.71 8.76
CA VAL A 396 -2.03 -0.93 9.63
C VAL A 396 -3.23 -0.44 8.82
N ASN A 397 -2.98 0.20 7.68
CA ASN A 397 -4.05 0.72 6.83
C ASN A 397 -5.01 -0.37 6.33
N GLN A 398 -4.49 -1.50 5.85
CA GLN A 398 -5.32 -2.61 5.40
C GLN A 398 -6.11 -3.25 6.55
N GLY A 399 -5.45 -3.45 7.69
CA GLY A 399 -6.05 -4.00 8.90
C GLY A 399 -7.16 -3.11 9.46
N SER A 400 -6.95 -1.79 9.50
CA SER A 400 -7.96 -0.83 9.94
C SER A 400 -9.18 -0.85 9.03
N VAL A 401 -9.01 -0.89 7.71
CA VAL A 401 -10.14 -0.97 6.75
C VAL A 401 -10.93 -2.25 6.97
N ARG A 402 -10.23 -3.38 7.18
CA ARG A 402 -10.87 -4.68 7.42
C ARG A 402 -11.68 -4.72 8.73
N ASN A 403 -11.21 -4.05 9.78
CA ASN A 403 -11.87 -4.02 11.09
C ASN A 403 -12.78 -2.80 11.29
N LYS A 404 -12.97 -1.95 10.28
CA LYS A 404 -13.77 -0.71 10.33
C LYS A 404 -13.27 0.35 11.33
N TRP A 405 -11.99 0.35 11.66
CA TRP A 405 -11.34 1.35 12.52
C TRP A 405 -10.57 2.41 11.71
N GLY A 406 -11.11 2.83 10.56
CA GLY A 406 -10.45 3.78 9.64
C GLY A 406 -9.47 3.14 8.63
N GLY A 407 -8.49 3.91 8.12
CA GLY A 407 -7.48 3.44 7.13
C GLY A 407 -7.93 3.51 5.65
N THR A 408 -6.98 3.50 4.69
CA THR A 408 -7.27 3.41 3.23
C THR A 408 -6.54 2.27 2.55
N LEU A 409 -7.10 1.85 1.41
CA LEU A 409 -6.45 0.99 0.43
C LEU A 409 -5.77 1.79 -0.71
N ALA A 410 -5.45 3.07 -0.49
CA ALA A 410 -4.71 3.87 -1.47
C ALA A 410 -3.24 3.42 -1.54
N PHE A 411 -2.60 3.57 -2.71
CA PHE A 411 -1.19 3.19 -2.95
C PHE A 411 -0.88 1.69 -2.84
N ASN A 412 -1.89 0.85 -3.09
CA ASN A 412 -1.75 -0.60 -3.22
C ASN A 412 -0.81 -1.01 -4.37
N GLU A 413 -0.57 -0.13 -5.32
CA GLU A 413 0.35 -0.32 -6.44
C GLU A 413 1.77 -0.63 -5.97
N ILE A 414 2.20 0.00 -4.87
CA ILE A 414 3.55 -0.18 -4.33
C ILE A 414 3.67 -1.57 -3.68
N SER A 415 2.72 -1.95 -2.83
CA SER A 415 2.71 -3.28 -2.19
C SER A 415 2.56 -4.39 -3.23
N ARG A 416 1.81 -4.11 -4.31
CA ARG A 416 1.65 -5.01 -5.46
C ARG A 416 2.96 -5.21 -6.24
N ALA A 417 3.68 -4.13 -6.52
CA ALA A 417 4.97 -4.22 -7.24
C ALA A 417 6.01 -4.99 -6.42
N ASP A 418 6.16 -4.63 -5.15
CA ASP A 418 7.17 -5.21 -4.28
C ASP A 418 6.86 -6.66 -3.91
N GLY A 419 5.60 -6.98 -3.64
CA GLY A 419 5.15 -8.35 -3.41
C GLY A 419 5.42 -9.25 -4.62
N LEU A 420 5.15 -8.77 -5.84
CA LEU A 420 5.45 -9.52 -7.06
C LEU A 420 6.95 -9.79 -7.19
N MET A 421 7.80 -8.81 -6.90
CA MET A 421 9.26 -8.98 -6.96
C MET A 421 9.79 -10.00 -5.95
N VAL A 422 9.22 -10.06 -4.75
CA VAL A 422 9.55 -11.09 -3.75
C VAL A 422 9.17 -12.49 -4.25
N VAL A 423 7.98 -12.66 -4.83
CA VAL A 423 7.55 -13.96 -5.40
C VAL A 423 8.43 -14.37 -6.58
N LEU A 424 8.75 -13.43 -7.47
CA LEU A 424 9.61 -13.72 -8.62
C LEU A 424 11.04 -14.07 -8.19
N ALA A 425 11.60 -13.35 -7.20
CA ALA A 425 12.92 -13.62 -6.67
C ALA A 425 13.01 -14.99 -5.98
N THR A 426 12.07 -15.31 -5.09
CA THR A 426 12.03 -16.60 -4.38
C THR A 426 11.85 -17.76 -5.36
N THR A 427 10.95 -17.62 -6.32
CA THR A 427 10.71 -18.65 -7.34
C THR A 427 11.91 -18.84 -8.26
N TYR A 428 12.58 -17.75 -8.66
CA TYR A 428 13.80 -17.82 -9.45
C TYR A 428 14.93 -18.56 -8.71
N VAL A 429 15.16 -18.23 -7.43
CA VAL A 429 16.19 -18.91 -6.62
C VAL A 429 15.91 -20.41 -6.56
N VAL A 430 14.67 -20.82 -6.28
CA VAL A 430 14.30 -22.24 -6.21
C VAL A 430 14.39 -22.94 -7.58
N ALA A 431 13.93 -22.29 -8.65
CA ALA A 431 14.04 -22.85 -10.01
C ALA A 431 15.51 -22.99 -10.45
N SER A 432 16.36 -22.04 -10.08
CA SER A 432 17.79 -22.07 -10.37
C SER A 432 18.53 -23.14 -9.56
N THR A 433 18.17 -23.35 -8.28
CA THR A 433 18.79 -24.40 -7.45
C THR A 433 18.38 -25.79 -7.91
N LEU A 434 17.11 -25.97 -8.31
CA LEU A 434 16.59 -27.23 -8.86
C LEU A 434 16.94 -27.43 -10.34
N ARG A 435 17.54 -26.43 -11.00
CA ARG A 435 17.92 -26.45 -12.42
C ARG A 435 16.75 -26.75 -13.36
N VAL A 436 15.62 -26.09 -13.14
CA VAL A 436 14.38 -26.26 -13.90
C VAL A 436 14.01 -24.97 -14.64
N ARG A 437 13.32 -25.12 -15.78
CA ARG A 437 12.73 -24.00 -16.53
C ARG A 437 11.24 -23.90 -16.23
N VAL A 438 10.81 -22.70 -15.88
CA VAL A 438 9.44 -22.42 -15.44
C VAL A 438 8.87 -21.26 -16.28
N PRO A 439 7.63 -21.36 -16.77
CA PRO A 439 6.99 -20.25 -17.48
C PRO A 439 6.66 -19.09 -16.53
N LEU A 440 7.10 -17.88 -16.88
CA LEU A 440 6.84 -16.65 -16.10
C LEU A 440 5.35 -16.41 -15.85
N VAL A 441 4.52 -16.62 -16.87
CA VAL A 441 3.08 -16.33 -16.82
C VAL A 441 2.37 -17.04 -15.67
N THR A 442 2.74 -18.29 -15.38
CA THR A 442 2.10 -19.06 -14.31
C THR A 442 2.37 -18.44 -12.94
N VAL A 443 3.60 -17.97 -12.71
CA VAL A 443 3.99 -17.36 -11.42
C VAL A 443 3.36 -15.99 -11.24
N VAL A 444 3.31 -15.19 -12.31
CA VAL A 444 2.59 -13.90 -12.30
C VAL A 444 1.09 -14.10 -12.06
N LEU A 445 0.48 -15.13 -12.65
CA LEU A 445 -0.94 -15.45 -12.44
C LEU A 445 -1.22 -15.92 -11.00
N ILE A 446 -0.37 -16.78 -10.43
CA ILE A 446 -0.48 -17.19 -9.02
C ILE A 446 -0.47 -15.96 -8.12
N TYR A 447 0.49 -15.05 -8.33
CA TYR A 447 0.57 -13.80 -7.56
C TYR A 447 -0.67 -12.92 -7.75
N ALA A 448 -1.10 -12.68 -8.98
CA ALA A 448 -2.23 -11.81 -9.29
C ALA A 448 -3.53 -12.32 -8.63
N LEU A 449 -3.77 -13.64 -8.67
CA LEU A 449 -4.92 -14.27 -8.01
C LEU A 449 -4.83 -14.16 -6.48
N CYS A 450 -3.68 -14.45 -5.89
CA CYS A 450 -3.50 -14.29 -4.44
C CYS A 450 -3.70 -12.83 -4.00
N TYR A 451 -3.22 -11.87 -4.78
CA TYR A 451 -3.38 -10.44 -4.48
C TYR A 451 -4.84 -9.96 -4.63
N SER A 452 -5.57 -10.45 -5.65
CA SER A 452 -6.98 -10.11 -5.84
C SER A 452 -7.86 -10.66 -4.70
N PHE A 453 -7.57 -11.87 -4.22
CA PHE A 453 -8.29 -12.51 -3.13
C PHE A 453 -7.66 -12.29 -1.74
N ARG A 454 -6.79 -11.28 -1.58
CA ARG A 454 -6.02 -11.08 -0.33
C ARG A 454 -6.89 -10.96 0.93
N GLN A 455 -8.05 -10.30 0.85
CA GLN A 455 -8.95 -10.13 2.00
C GLN A 455 -9.58 -11.47 2.41
N SER A 456 -10.07 -12.24 1.44
CA SER A 456 -10.60 -13.59 1.66
C SER A 456 -9.53 -14.55 2.21
N LEU A 457 -8.30 -14.47 1.70
CA LEU A 457 -7.19 -15.28 2.19
C LEU A 457 -6.86 -14.99 3.66
N ILE A 458 -6.97 -13.74 4.11
CA ILE A 458 -6.74 -13.39 5.51
C ILE A 458 -7.90 -13.89 6.40
N GLN A 459 -9.13 -13.91 5.89
CA GLN A 459 -10.28 -14.45 6.63
C GLN A 459 -10.14 -15.96 6.86
N GLU A 460 -9.67 -16.71 5.86
CA GLU A 460 -9.56 -18.17 5.93
C GLU A 460 -8.24 -18.68 6.54
N ILE A 461 -7.11 -18.01 6.26
CA ILE A 461 -5.75 -18.49 6.58
C ILE A 461 -4.98 -17.51 7.49
N GLY A 462 -5.60 -16.40 7.88
CA GLY A 462 -4.92 -15.29 8.58
C GLY A 462 -4.02 -15.71 9.73
N LEU A 463 -2.78 -15.25 9.72
CA LEU A 463 -1.80 -15.55 10.76
C LEU A 463 -2.10 -14.73 12.03
N CYS A 464 -2.46 -15.41 13.12
CA CYS A 464 -2.62 -14.79 14.44
C CYS A 464 -3.65 -13.65 14.51
N VAL A 465 -4.78 -13.77 13.79
CA VAL A 465 -5.87 -12.77 13.79
C VAL A 465 -6.31 -12.36 15.20
N ALA A 466 -6.37 -13.31 16.13
CA ALA A 466 -6.76 -13.07 17.53
C ALA A 466 -5.87 -12.06 18.27
N ARG A 467 -4.59 -11.91 17.87
CA ARG A 467 -3.67 -10.89 18.44
C ARG A 467 -3.70 -9.59 17.66
N VAL A 468 -3.95 -9.66 16.35
CA VAL A 468 -3.86 -8.51 15.44
C VAL A 468 -5.09 -7.61 15.55
N THR A 469 -6.30 -8.18 15.66
CA THR A 469 -7.53 -7.37 15.77
C THR A 469 -7.55 -6.48 17.03
N PRO A 470 -7.22 -6.96 18.23
CA PRO A 470 -7.09 -6.10 19.40
C PRO A 470 -6.02 -5.02 19.25
N PHE A 471 -4.87 -5.35 18.62
CA PHE A 471 -3.81 -4.38 18.35
C PHE A 471 -4.30 -3.24 17.45
N ILE A 472 -5.02 -3.54 16.36
CA ILE A 472 -5.54 -2.51 15.44
C ILE A 472 -6.53 -1.60 16.17
N LYS A 473 -7.41 -2.17 17.00
CA LYS A 473 -8.34 -1.38 17.83
C LYS A 473 -7.56 -0.47 18.77
N HIS A 474 -6.59 -1.01 19.51
CA HIS A 474 -5.77 -0.24 20.44
C HIS A 474 -5.00 0.89 19.74
N ASN A 475 -4.33 0.61 18.62
CA ASN A 475 -3.64 1.63 17.82
C ASN A 475 -4.59 2.72 17.30
N TYR A 476 -5.87 2.42 17.09
CA TYR A 476 -6.85 3.44 16.73
C TYR A 476 -7.18 4.35 17.91
N PHE A 477 -7.36 3.79 19.11
CA PHE A 477 -7.64 4.57 20.32
C PHE A 477 -6.41 5.26 20.92
N ASP A 478 -5.19 4.85 20.57
CA ASP A 478 -3.95 5.58 20.91
C ASP A 478 -3.89 6.99 20.27
N ASN A 479 -4.83 7.30 19.36
CA ASN A 479 -5.03 8.66 18.85
C ASN A 479 -5.74 9.58 19.85
N ILE A 480 -6.29 9.05 20.94
CA ILE A 480 -6.85 9.82 22.04
C ILE A 480 -5.71 10.11 23.01
N LEU A 481 -5.23 11.35 22.99
CA LEU A 481 -4.15 11.81 23.85
C LEU A 481 -4.74 12.37 25.15
N PRO A 482 -4.49 11.70 26.29
CA PRO A 482 -5.09 12.11 27.55
C PRO A 482 -4.55 13.46 27.99
N THR A 483 -5.46 14.38 28.35
CA THR A 483 -5.08 15.73 28.83
C THR A 483 -4.86 15.75 30.34
N GLY A 484 -5.43 14.77 31.05
CA GLY A 484 -5.35 14.61 32.51
C GLY A 484 -6.44 15.38 33.26
N ASN A 485 -6.61 15.08 34.56
CA ASN A 485 -7.52 15.79 35.48
C ASN A 485 -9.03 15.71 35.18
N GLY A 486 -9.49 14.74 34.39
CA GLY A 486 -10.92 14.58 34.10
C GLY A 486 -11.49 15.68 33.21
N ALA A 487 -10.69 16.18 32.27
CA ALA A 487 -11.12 17.04 31.17
C ALA A 487 -11.24 16.24 29.86
N MET A 488 -11.76 16.86 28.81
CA MET A 488 -11.81 16.22 27.47
C MET A 488 -10.40 15.93 26.94
N ASP A 489 -10.26 14.86 26.19
CA ASP A 489 -8.97 14.45 25.62
C ASP A 489 -8.79 14.97 24.19
N LEU A 490 -7.54 15.06 23.75
CA LEU A 490 -7.24 15.52 22.39
C LEU A 490 -7.25 14.35 21.42
N TRP A 491 -8.04 14.44 20.35
CA TRP A 491 -7.93 13.50 19.24
C TRP A 491 -6.82 13.95 18.27
N ALA A 492 -5.68 13.26 18.27
CA ALA A 492 -4.56 13.55 17.39
C ALA A 492 -3.83 12.27 16.92
N TYR A 493 -3.12 12.35 15.79
CA TYR A 493 -2.20 11.27 15.41
C TYR A 493 -1.17 11.03 16.52
N HIS A 494 -0.62 9.82 16.60
CA HIS A 494 0.41 9.47 17.57
C HIS A 494 1.70 8.99 16.91
N GLU A 495 2.80 9.07 17.64
CA GLU A 495 4.07 8.52 17.19
C GLU A 495 4.05 7.00 17.31
N ASN A 496 4.51 6.32 16.26
CA ASN A 496 4.73 4.88 16.27
C ASN A 496 6.23 4.57 16.34
N TYR A 497 6.65 4.10 17.51
CA TYR A 497 8.04 3.80 17.82
C TYR A 497 8.54 2.48 17.20
N GLU A 498 7.66 1.47 17.10
CA GLU A 498 8.04 0.12 16.72
C GLU A 498 7.14 -0.49 15.63
N SER A 499 7.68 -1.45 14.88
CA SER A 499 6.92 -2.15 13.84
C SER A 499 6.43 -3.49 14.35
N ASN A 500 5.10 -3.67 14.41
CA ASN A 500 4.50 -4.94 14.78
C ASN A 500 4.62 -5.97 13.64
N PHE A 501 5.50 -6.97 13.81
CA PHE A 501 5.73 -8.01 12.81
C PHE A 501 4.57 -9.00 12.67
N TRP A 502 3.78 -9.23 13.71
CA TRP A 502 2.60 -10.10 13.63
C TRP A 502 1.52 -9.49 12.74
N LEU A 503 1.33 -8.17 12.83
CA LEU A 503 0.45 -7.43 11.93
C LEU A 503 0.92 -7.55 10.47
N ILE A 504 2.22 -7.33 10.22
CA ILE A 504 2.79 -7.47 8.86
C ILE A 504 2.57 -8.91 8.35
N ALA A 505 2.90 -9.93 9.15
CA ALA A 505 2.73 -11.32 8.75
C ALA A 505 1.27 -11.66 8.43
N ASN A 506 0.32 -11.20 9.25
CA ASN A 506 -1.10 -11.40 9.02
C ASN A 506 -1.58 -10.73 7.72
N GLU A 507 -1.30 -9.45 7.53
CA GLU A 507 -1.78 -8.70 6.36
C GLU A 507 -1.03 -9.11 5.07
N CYS A 508 0.19 -9.62 5.19
CA CYS A 508 0.95 -10.23 4.09
C CYS A 508 0.71 -11.74 3.92
N THR A 509 -0.35 -12.32 4.50
CA THR A 509 -0.69 -13.75 4.31
C THR A 509 -0.78 -14.12 2.83
N TYR A 510 -1.35 -13.24 1.98
CA TYR A 510 -1.42 -13.45 0.53
C TYR A 510 -0.04 -13.65 -0.12
N LEU A 511 0.99 -12.97 0.38
CA LEU A 511 2.35 -13.04 -0.15
C LEU A 511 3.01 -14.36 0.24
N ILE A 512 2.77 -14.83 1.47
CA ILE A 512 3.24 -16.12 1.97
C ILE A 512 2.60 -17.25 1.15
N VAL A 513 1.28 -17.19 0.95
CA VAL A 513 0.53 -18.15 0.13
C VAL A 513 1.02 -18.13 -1.33
N ALA A 514 1.19 -16.95 -1.93
CA ALA A 514 1.69 -16.83 -3.31
C ALA A 514 3.12 -17.38 -3.47
N SER A 515 4.01 -17.10 -2.51
CA SER A 515 5.37 -17.62 -2.51
C SER A 515 5.38 -19.14 -2.34
N GLY A 516 4.60 -19.66 -1.39
CA GLY A 516 4.47 -21.10 -1.14
C GLY A 516 3.90 -21.85 -2.35
N ALA A 517 2.83 -21.34 -2.95
CA ALA A 517 2.23 -21.92 -4.15
C ALA A 517 3.19 -21.91 -5.34
N SER A 518 3.97 -20.83 -5.52
CA SER A 518 4.96 -20.73 -6.58
C SER A 518 6.13 -21.71 -6.37
N ILE A 519 6.61 -21.87 -5.14
CA ILE A 519 7.65 -22.86 -4.78
C ILE A 519 7.13 -24.29 -5.00
N ALA A 520 5.90 -24.59 -4.56
CA ALA A 520 5.28 -25.89 -4.78
C ALA A 520 5.15 -26.20 -6.27
N TYR A 521 4.76 -25.20 -7.08
CA TYR A 521 4.71 -25.32 -8.52
C TYR A 521 6.07 -25.70 -9.13
N VAL A 522 7.16 -25.02 -8.74
CA VAL A 522 8.52 -25.39 -9.21
C VAL A 522 8.87 -26.83 -8.81
N GLY A 523 8.54 -27.23 -7.57
CA GLY A 523 8.74 -28.60 -7.10
C GLY A 523 8.01 -29.65 -7.94
N LEU A 524 6.76 -29.36 -8.33
CA LEU A 524 5.97 -30.22 -9.22
C LEU A 524 6.59 -30.32 -10.63
N VAL A 525 7.08 -29.21 -11.19
CA VAL A 525 7.78 -29.22 -12.48
C VAL A 525 9.07 -30.05 -12.39
N HIS A 526 9.85 -29.88 -11.33
CA HIS A 526 11.05 -30.68 -11.09
C HIS A 526 10.74 -32.18 -10.99
N ALA A 527 9.69 -32.55 -10.24
CA ALA A 527 9.26 -33.94 -10.11
C ALA A 527 8.79 -34.53 -11.46
N TRP A 528 8.09 -33.73 -12.27
CA TRP A 528 7.65 -34.13 -13.60
C TRP A 528 8.82 -34.37 -14.56
N ASP A 529 9.77 -33.43 -14.63
CA ASP A 529 10.95 -33.54 -15.48
C ASP A 529 11.87 -34.70 -15.06
N SER A 530 11.95 -34.97 -13.75
CA SER A 530 12.72 -36.09 -13.21
C SER A 530 12.12 -37.46 -13.56
N ARG A 531 10.79 -37.57 -13.70
CA ARG A 531 10.11 -38.81 -14.12
C ARG A 531 10.35 -39.16 -15.59
N GLY A 532 10.64 -38.18 -16.43
CA GLY A 532 10.89 -38.38 -17.87
C GLY A 532 12.32 -38.82 -18.22
N LYS A 533 13.26 -38.77 -17.27
CA LYS A 533 14.65 -39.21 -17.49
C LYS A 533 14.79 -40.66 -16.99
N PRO A 534 15.22 -41.63 -17.81
CA PRO A 534 15.55 -42.96 -17.31
C PRO A 534 16.67 -42.80 -16.26
N THR A 535 16.46 -43.43 -15.11
CA THR A 535 17.33 -43.44 -13.94
C THR A 535 18.69 -44.06 -14.27
N SER A 536 19.57 -43.29 -14.91
CA SER A 536 21.01 -43.49 -14.75
C SER A 536 21.38 -42.97 -13.36
N ARG A 537 21.78 -43.88 -12.47
CA ARG A 537 22.28 -43.60 -11.12
C ARG A 537 23.41 -42.57 -11.19
N GLN A 538 23.08 -41.29 -11.00
CA GLN A 538 24.01 -40.35 -10.38
C GLN A 538 23.76 -40.44 -8.89
N ALA A 539 24.68 -41.13 -8.20
CA ALA A 539 24.70 -41.22 -6.76
C ALA A 539 24.61 -39.81 -6.16
N MET A 540 23.60 -39.58 -5.31
CA MET A 540 23.58 -38.44 -4.40
C MET A 540 24.85 -38.49 -3.55
N PRO A 541 25.66 -37.42 -3.48
CA PRO A 541 26.37 -37.13 -2.26
C PRO A 541 25.35 -36.59 -1.27
N SER A 542 25.24 -37.29 -0.15
CA SER A 542 24.41 -36.97 1.00
C SER A 542 24.45 -35.48 1.37
N VAL A 543 23.26 -34.86 1.38
CA VAL A 543 22.99 -33.61 2.09
C VAL A 543 22.93 -33.93 3.58
N LEU A 544 23.89 -33.44 4.35
CA LEU A 544 23.74 -32.97 5.74
C LEU A 544 25.10 -32.48 6.26
N ARG A 545 25.41 -31.21 6.02
CA ARG A 545 26.21 -30.37 6.93
C ARG A 545 26.02 -28.91 6.54
N PHE A 546 25.02 -28.30 7.17
CA PHE A 546 24.88 -26.85 7.26
C PHE A 546 25.97 -26.36 8.23
N GLN A 547 27.16 -26.06 7.71
CA GLN A 547 28.17 -25.34 8.47
C GLN A 547 28.06 -23.84 8.14
N TRP A 548 27.66 -23.09 9.16
CA TRP A 548 27.72 -21.64 9.18
C TRP A 548 29.17 -21.18 9.02
N HIS A 549 29.49 -20.50 7.93
CA HIS A 549 30.71 -19.70 7.82
C HIS A 549 30.37 -18.23 8.06
N PRO A 550 31.03 -17.55 9.02
CA PRO A 550 30.75 -16.16 9.30
C PRO A 550 31.32 -15.25 8.20
N VAL A 551 30.49 -14.28 7.81
CA VAL A 551 30.78 -12.95 7.24
C VAL A 551 32.22 -12.69 6.78
N ARG A 552 32.49 -12.88 5.47
CA ARG A 552 33.53 -12.17 4.69
C ARG A 552 33.15 -12.06 3.20
N TRP A 553 31.96 -11.51 2.90
CA TRP A 553 31.39 -11.51 1.54
C TRP A 553 31.57 -10.21 0.73
N ILE A 554 32.60 -9.41 1.01
CA ILE A 554 32.89 -8.18 0.22
C ILE A 554 34.28 -8.16 -0.44
N VAL A 555 35.21 -9.08 -0.14
CA VAL A 555 36.58 -9.01 -0.71
C VAL A 555 36.93 -10.17 -1.66
N LYS A 556 36.04 -11.15 -1.88
CA LYS A 556 36.37 -12.38 -2.64
C LYS A 556 35.97 -12.41 -4.12
N TRP A 557 35.48 -11.31 -4.69
CA TRP A 557 35.29 -11.21 -6.14
C TRP A 557 36.55 -10.75 -6.90
N PHE A 558 37.67 -10.51 -6.20
CA PHE A 558 38.91 -9.99 -6.80
C PHE A 558 40.17 -10.86 -6.65
N PHE A 559 40.12 -12.04 -6.03
CA PHE A 559 41.31 -12.90 -5.93
C PHE A 559 41.08 -14.30 -6.48
N VAL A 560 41.62 -14.50 -7.68
CA VAL A 560 42.25 -15.73 -8.18
C VAL A 560 42.69 -16.62 -7.00
N HIS A 561 42.07 -17.79 -6.85
CA HIS A 561 42.62 -18.90 -6.05
C HIS A 561 43.16 -19.90 -7.08
N VAL A 562 44.40 -19.75 -7.57
CA VAL A 562 45.64 -20.33 -6.99
C VAL A 562 45.36 -21.67 -6.31
N GLY A 563 45.49 -22.75 -7.09
CA GLY A 563 45.47 -24.12 -6.61
C GLY A 563 46.74 -24.44 -5.81
N LYS A 564 46.57 -25.13 -4.69
CA LYS A 564 47.66 -25.77 -3.96
C LYS A 564 48.05 -27.06 -4.68
N THR A 565 49.34 -27.19 -4.94
CA THR A 565 50.05 -28.38 -5.39
C THR A 565 49.97 -29.52 -4.38
N SER A 566 49.67 -30.73 -4.85
CA SER A 566 50.25 -31.95 -4.30
C SER A 566 50.51 -32.93 -5.45
N VAL A 567 51.77 -33.33 -5.55
CA VAL A 567 52.36 -34.20 -6.57
C VAL A 567 52.24 -35.68 -6.15
N LYS A 568 52.35 -36.56 -7.16
CA LYS A 568 52.41 -38.04 -7.22
C LYS A 568 51.05 -38.64 -7.59
N SER A 569 50.88 -39.43 -8.66
CA SER A 569 51.77 -40.36 -9.36
C SER A 569 51.22 -40.58 -10.78
N HIS A 570 52.10 -41.03 -11.68
CA HIS A 570 51.85 -41.50 -13.06
C HIS A 570 50.49 -42.22 -13.25
N ASP A 571 49.68 -41.71 -14.17
CA ASP A 571 49.10 -42.50 -15.27
C ASP A 571 48.38 -41.58 -16.28
N THR A 572 48.66 -41.81 -17.56
CA THR A 572 48.07 -41.10 -18.70
C THR A 572 46.60 -41.49 -18.86
N VAL A 573 45.71 -40.75 -18.20
CA VAL A 573 44.30 -40.66 -18.59
C VAL A 573 43.92 -39.18 -18.52
N VAL A 574 43.86 -38.52 -19.69
CA VAL A 574 43.31 -37.17 -19.78
C VAL A 574 41.82 -37.26 -19.39
N PRO A 575 41.38 -36.64 -18.28
CA PRO A 575 39.95 -36.59 -17.99
C PRO A 575 39.33 -35.64 -19.02
N ARG A 576 38.40 -36.16 -19.84
CA ARG A 576 37.49 -35.33 -20.66
C ARG A 576 36.58 -34.53 -19.73
N SER A 577 37.12 -33.47 -19.14
CA SER A 577 36.34 -32.45 -18.44
C SER A 577 35.83 -31.44 -19.46
N HIS A 578 34.50 -31.30 -19.53
CA HIS A 578 33.82 -30.35 -20.41
C HIS A 578 34.34 -28.91 -20.23
N TRP A 579 34.47 -28.10 -21.29
CA TRP A 579 35.09 -26.76 -21.23
C TRP A 579 34.44 -25.82 -20.21
N SER A 580 33.14 -26.00 -19.93
CA SER A 580 32.41 -25.25 -18.90
C SER A 580 32.88 -25.49 -17.46
N LEU A 581 33.70 -26.53 -17.22
CA LEU A 581 34.30 -26.87 -15.92
C LEU A 581 35.79 -26.49 -15.86
N ARG A 582 36.38 -25.98 -16.96
CA ARG A 582 37.79 -25.58 -17.07
C ARG A 582 37.90 -24.06 -16.96
N SER A 583 38.98 -23.56 -16.34
CA SER A 583 39.29 -22.13 -16.36
C SER A 583 39.85 -21.77 -17.73
N THR A 584 39.08 -21.01 -18.52
CA THR A 584 39.49 -20.49 -19.84
C THR A 584 40.58 -19.42 -19.76
N LEU A 585 41.00 -19.02 -18.56
CA LEU A 585 41.96 -17.95 -18.32
C LEU A 585 43.42 -18.39 -18.52
N TYR A 586 43.71 -19.70 -18.41
CA TYR A 586 45.07 -20.26 -18.52
C TYR A 586 45.19 -21.52 -19.39
N VAL A 587 44.07 -22.09 -19.85
CA VAL A 587 44.07 -23.27 -20.73
C VAL A 587 43.36 -22.88 -22.01
N GLU A 588 44.11 -22.83 -23.10
CA GLU A 588 43.56 -22.59 -24.44
C GLU A 588 42.66 -23.78 -24.85
N LEU A 589 41.55 -23.46 -25.52
CA LEU A 589 40.58 -24.43 -26.00
C LEU A 589 41.19 -25.26 -27.13
N ASN A 590 41.00 -26.59 -27.09
CA ASN A 590 41.58 -27.51 -28.07
C ASN A 590 40.54 -27.94 -29.11
N GLU A 591 40.97 -28.32 -30.33
CA GLU A 591 40.07 -28.74 -31.42
C GLU A 591 39.21 -29.98 -31.09
N GLN A 592 39.59 -30.71 -30.03
CA GLN A 592 38.90 -31.90 -29.53
C GLN A 592 37.70 -31.58 -28.62
N ASP A 593 37.45 -30.31 -28.26
CA ASP A 593 36.28 -29.89 -27.47
C ASP A 593 35.05 -29.74 -28.40
N THR A 594 34.56 -30.85 -28.97
CA THR A 594 33.59 -30.88 -30.09
C THR A 594 32.11 -30.76 -29.71
N ASP A 595 31.76 -30.79 -28.43
CA ASP A 595 30.39 -31.13 -28.01
C ASP A 595 29.35 -30.00 -28.12
N ASN A 596 29.75 -28.72 -28.29
CA ASN A 596 28.83 -27.57 -28.32
C ASN A 596 29.13 -26.58 -29.47
N ALA A 597 28.15 -25.75 -29.81
CA ALA A 597 28.29 -24.62 -30.75
C ALA A 597 29.34 -23.59 -30.26
N ASN A 598 30.22 -23.10 -31.14
CA ASN A 598 31.18 -22.01 -30.94
C ASN A 598 30.54 -20.78 -30.30
N VAL A 599 29.30 -20.41 -30.63
CA VAL A 599 28.59 -19.30 -29.96
C VAL A 599 28.41 -19.51 -28.45
N GLU A 600 28.12 -20.74 -28.00
CA GLU A 600 27.98 -21.06 -26.56
C GLU A 600 29.34 -20.99 -25.86
N ARG A 601 30.41 -21.41 -26.56
CA ARG A 601 31.80 -21.28 -26.08
C ARG A 601 32.17 -19.82 -25.90
N CYS A 602 31.81 -18.96 -26.86
CA CYS A 602 32.07 -17.52 -26.82
C CYS A 602 31.23 -16.82 -25.73
N ALA A 603 29.96 -17.21 -25.57
CA ALA A 603 29.09 -16.71 -24.53
C ALA A 603 29.54 -17.13 -23.11
N GLY A 604 30.26 -18.25 -23.00
CA GLY A 604 30.65 -18.85 -21.73
C GLY A 604 29.49 -19.56 -21.01
N SER A 605 28.37 -19.77 -21.69
CA SER A 605 27.17 -20.40 -21.16
C SER A 605 26.51 -21.29 -22.22
N ILE A 606 25.90 -22.38 -21.76
CA ILE A 606 25.17 -23.32 -22.61
C ILE A 606 23.70 -22.95 -22.55
N VAL A 607 23.03 -22.83 -23.70
CA VAL A 607 21.63 -22.44 -23.80
C VAL A 607 20.75 -23.37 -22.97
N ALA A 608 20.98 -24.69 -23.07
CA ALA A 608 20.29 -25.72 -22.31
C ALA A 608 20.38 -25.54 -20.78
N ASN A 609 21.46 -24.96 -20.28
CA ASN A 609 21.72 -24.76 -18.85
C ASN A 609 21.18 -23.42 -18.32
N ILE A 610 20.48 -22.65 -19.15
CA ILE A 610 19.74 -21.48 -18.68
C ILE A 610 18.46 -21.96 -17.99
N HIS A 611 18.44 -21.79 -16.67
CA HIS A 611 17.35 -22.17 -15.77
C HIS A 611 16.61 -20.94 -15.23
N GLY A 612 15.47 -21.16 -14.58
CA GLY A 612 14.61 -20.10 -14.07
C GLY A 612 13.42 -19.82 -14.98
N PHE A 613 13.13 -18.56 -15.22
CA PHE A 613 11.99 -18.12 -16.03
C PHE A 613 12.34 -18.16 -17.50
N VAL A 614 11.93 -19.23 -18.20
CA VAL A 614 12.20 -19.43 -19.62
C VAL A 614 10.94 -19.95 -20.29
N ALA A 615 10.47 -19.28 -21.34
CA ALA A 615 9.37 -19.75 -22.16
C ALA A 615 9.74 -21.02 -22.91
N CYS A 616 8.76 -21.80 -23.39
CA CYS A 616 9.08 -22.96 -24.21
C CYS A 616 9.73 -22.51 -25.53
N THR A 617 10.99 -22.89 -25.75
CA THR A 617 11.78 -22.59 -26.95
C THR A 617 12.38 -23.86 -27.54
N ASN A 618 12.71 -23.82 -28.85
CA ASN A 618 13.64 -24.77 -29.43
C ASN A 618 15.03 -24.14 -29.34
N ASP A 619 15.91 -24.74 -28.56
CA ASP A 619 17.23 -24.15 -28.28
C ASP A 619 18.25 -24.43 -29.38
N TYR A 620 18.12 -25.60 -30.02
CA TYR A 620 19.01 -26.06 -31.08
C TYR A 620 18.23 -26.38 -32.36
N GLU A 621 18.89 -26.13 -33.49
CA GLU A 621 18.48 -26.57 -34.82
C GLU A 621 19.57 -27.48 -35.38
N LEU A 622 19.17 -28.63 -35.92
CA LEU A 622 20.06 -29.62 -36.52
C LEU A 622 20.00 -29.48 -38.04
N ASP A 623 21.14 -29.26 -38.67
CA ASP A 623 21.30 -29.22 -40.13
C ASP A 623 22.43 -30.20 -40.51
N GLY A 624 22.05 -31.42 -40.92
CA GLY A 624 23.01 -32.51 -41.15
C GLY A 624 23.68 -33.01 -39.87
N SER A 625 25.02 -33.02 -39.84
CA SER A 625 25.83 -33.37 -38.67
C SER A 625 26.09 -32.19 -37.73
N ASP A 626 25.70 -30.98 -38.12
CA ASP A 626 26.08 -29.75 -37.45
C ASP A 626 24.97 -29.25 -36.51
N VAL A 627 25.36 -28.90 -35.28
CA VAL A 627 24.45 -28.36 -34.25
C VAL A 627 24.54 -26.84 -34.27
N PHE A 628 23.42 -26.19 -34.57
CA PHE A 628 23.28 -24.73 -34.50
C PHE A 628 22.46 -24.32 -33.28
N VAL A 629 22.85 -23.22 -32.65
CA VAL A 629 21.98 -22.53 -31.70
C VAL A 629 20.91 -21.79 -32.49
N SER A 630 19.65 -22.03 -32.14
CA SER A 630 18.52 -21.38 -32.81
C SER A 630 18.55 -19.85 -32.58
N PRO A 631 17.88 -19.05 -33.43
CA PRO A 631 17.75 -17.61 -33.20
C PRO A 631 17.21 -17.27 -31.80
N SER A 632 16.35 -18.14 -31.24
CA SER A 632 15.79 -17.94 -29.89
C SER A 632 16.78 -18.32 -28.80
N GLY A 633 17.66 -19.30 -29.04
CA GLY A 633 18.78 -19.62 -28.15
C GLY A 633 19.82 -18.51 -28.10
N VAL A 634 20.12 -17.86 -29.23
CA VAL A 634 21.03 -16.69 -29.29
C VAL A 634 20.49 -15.53 -28.45
N TRP A 635 19.18 -15.26 -28.55
CA TRP A 635 18.52 -14.29 -27.68
C TRP A 635 18.58 -14.67 -26.21
N LEU A 636 18.37 -15.96 -25.89
CA LEU A 636 18.42 -16.46 -24.51
C LEU A 636 19.82 -16.33 -23.88
N LEU A 637 20.88 -16.50 -24.67
CA LEU A 637 22.27 -16.22 -24.27
C LEU A 637 22.54 -14.73 -24.01
N GLY A 638 21.62 -13.84 -24.40
CA GLY A 638 21.71 -12.41 -24.19
C GLY A 638 22.40 -11.65 -25.32
N PHE A 639 22.40 -12.18 -26.55
CA PHE A 639 23.07 -11.59 -27.70
C PHE A 639 22.11 -11.26 -28.85
N VAL A 640 22.52 -10.29 -29.68
CA VAL A 640 21.88 -9.88 -30.94
C VAL A 640 22.93 -9.72 -32.02
N VAL A 641 22.53 -9.90 -33.29
CA VAL A 641 23.41 -9.71 -34.44
C VAL A 641 23.18 -8.31 -35.01
N VAL A 642 24.25 -7.53 -35.13
CA VAL A 642 24.24 -6.17 -35.70
C VAL A 642 24.93 -6.20 -37.07
N ASN A 643 24.23 -5.68 -38.08
CA ASN A 643 24.68 -5.59 -39.48
C ASN A 643 25.18 -6.91 -40.08
N ASN A 644 24.73 -8.07 -39.59
CA ASN A 644 25.24 -9.40 -39.99
C ASN A 644 26.77 -9.58 -39.84
N GLN A 645 27.44 -8.71 -39.09
CA GLN A 645 28.89 -8.68 -38.96
C GLN A 645 29.34 -8.85 -37.52
N PHE A 646 28.52 -8.44 -36.54
CA PHE A 646 28.91 -8.46 -35.14
C PHE A 646 27.82 -9.05 -34.25
N VAL A 647 28.23 -9.89 -33.29
CA VAL A 647 27.38 -10.39 -32.22
C VAL A 647 27.64 -9.56 -30.97
N VAL A 648 26.61 -8.87 -30.47
CA VAL A 648 26.70 -7.90 -29.37
C VAL A 648 25.71 -8.27 -28.27
N GLY A 649 26.09 -8.09 -27.00
CA GLY A 649 25.16 -8.31 -25.90
C GLY A 649 23.99 -7.31 -25.93
N ILE A 650 22.77 -7.75 -25.61
CA ILE A 650 21.54 -6.92 -25.68
C ILE A 650 21.70 -5.63 -24.87
N ASN A 651 22.23 -5.73 -23.64
CA ASN A 651 22.46 -4.58 -22.75
C ASN A 651 23.53 -3.59 -23.28
N HIS A 652 24.36 -4.02 -24.23
CA HIS A 652 25.39 -3.18 -24.86
C HIS A 652 24.93 -2.55 -26.17
N TYR A 653 23.86 -3.07 -26.79
CA TYR A 653 23.38 -2.58 -28.08
C TYR A 653 23.06 -1.08 -28.06
N ILE A 654 22.38 -0.58 -27.02
CA ILE A 654 22.09 0.87 -26.93
C ILE A 654 23.35 1.72 -26.87
N LYS A 655 24.42 1.21 -26.24
CA LYS A 655 25.72 1.91 -26.20
C LYS A 655 26.37 1.92 -27.57
N VAL A 656 26.22 0.85 -28.36
CA VAL A 656 26.65 0.80 -29.76
C VAL A 656 25.84 1.77 -30.61
N ALA A 657 24.52 1.78 -30.48
CA ALA A 657 23.62 2.71 -31.15
C ALA A 657 24.02 4.16 -30.85
N PHE A 658 24.27 4.49 -29.59
CA PHE A 658 24.73 5.81 -29.20
C PHE A 658 26.08 6.18 -29.82
N ASN A 659 27.08 5.30 -29.75
CA ASN A 659 28.39 5.55 -30.36
C ASN A 659 28.30 5.77 -31.87
N ALA A 660 27.50 4.97 -32.58
CA ALA A 660 27.29 5.10 -34.02
C ALA A 660 26.57 6.41 -34.37
N LEU A 661 25.50 6.75 -33.64
CA LEU A 661 24.73 7.98 -33.84
C LEU A 661 25.56 9.23 -33.60
N VAL A 662 26.41 9.24 -32.58
CA VAL A 662 27.29 10.39 -32.32
C VAL A 662 28.50 10.40 -33.25
N GLY A 663 28.92 9.24 -33.77
CA GLY A 663 30.11 9.11 -34.61
C GLY A 663 31.41 9.12 -33.81
N GLN A 664 31.35 8.94 -32.48
CA GLN A 664 32.48 8.89 -31.57
C GLN A 664 32.31 7.77 -30.53
N THR A 665 33.42 7.22 -30.04
CA THR A 665 33.40 6.09 -29.08
C THR A 665 33.36 6.56 -27.63
N TYR A 666 32.18 6.99 -27.16
CA TYR A 666 31.98 7.36 -25.75
C TYR A 666 31.98 6.14 -24.82
N PHE A 667 31.32 5.07 -25.24
CA PHE A 667 31.23 3.84 -24.46
C PHE A 667 32.16 2.77 -25.02
N LYS A 668 32.95 2.12 -24.16
CA LYS A 668 33.74 0.94 -24.54
C LYS A 668 32.80 -0.27 -24.65
N VAL A 669 32.57 -0.75 -25.87
CA VAL A 669 31.77 -1.93 -26.15
C VAL A 669 32.61 -2.98 -26.86
N TYR A 670 32.36 -4.26 -26.53
CA TYR A 670 33.00 -5.41 -27.14
C TYR A 670 31.94 -6.31 -27.78
N GLY A 671 32.25 -6.85 -28.95
CA GLY A 671 31.42 -7.82 -29.67
C GLY A 671 32.27 -8.95 -30.24
N PHE A 672 31.62 -9.92 -30.86
CA PHE A 672 32.31 -10.96 -31.63
C PHE A 672 32.09 -10.73 -33.12
N ALA A 673 33.14 -10.84 -33.91
CA ALA A 673 32.99 -10.83 -35.37
C ALA A 673 32.26 -12.10 -35.84
N LEU A 674 31.38 -11.94 -36.82
CA LEU A 674 30.57 -13.00 -37.41
C LEU A 674 31.03 -13.24 -38.86
N THR A 675 31.43 -14.47 -39.16
CA THR A 675 31.84 -14.87 -40.53
C THR A 675 30.88 -15.94 -41.02
N GLY A 676 29.86 -15.54 -41.78
CA GLY A 676 28.74 -16.41 -42.14
C GLY A 676 27.90 -16.76 -40.91
N ASP A 677 27.85 -18.04 -40.55
CA ASP A 677 27.13 -18.53 -39.36
C ASP A 677 28.07 -18.83 -38.17
N VAL A 678 29.39 -18.61 -38.32
CA VAL A 678 30.40 -18.95 -37.30
C VAL A 678 30.82 -17.70 -36.52
N VAL A 679 30.73 -17.78 -35.18
CA VAL A 679 31.15 -16.72 -34.27
C VAL A 679 32.65 -16.80 -33.99
N SER A 680 33.36 -15.68 -34.09
CA SER A 680 34.78 -15.60 -33.77
C SER A 680 35.04 -15.86 -32.28
N ALA A 681 36.10 -16.62 -31.96
CA ALA A 681 36.46 -16.98 -30.60
C ALA A 681 36.92 -15.79 -29.73
N ARG A 682 37.37 -14.68 -30.33
CA ARG A 682 37.89 -13.51 -29.59
C ARG A 682 36.91 -12.34 -29.66
N LYS A 683 36.69 -11.71 -28.50
CA LYS A 683 35.97 -10.42 -28.42
C LYS A 683 36.83 -9.31 -29.01
N THR A 684 36.27 -8.55 -29.93
CA THR A 684 36.88 -7.35 -30.50
C THR A 684 36.19 -6.11 -29.95
N ARG A 685 36.96 -5.03 -29.76
CA ARG A 685 36.40 -3.72 -29.36
C ARG A 685 35.72 -3.12 -30.59
N LEU A 686 34.47 -2.71 -30.43
CA LEU A 686 33.72 -2.03 -31.49
C LEU A 686 33.99 -0.52 -31.45
N LEU A 687 34.50 0.00 -32.55
CA LEU A 687 34.66 1.43 -32.79
C LEU A 687 33.41 2.00 -33.47
N ALA A 688 33.20 3.31 -33.34
CA ALA A 688 32.07 3.99 -33.97
C ALA A 688 32.15 3.94 -35.51
N ALA A 689 33.36 3.79 -36.07
CA ALA A 689 33.60 3.62 -37.49
C ALA A 689 33.19 2.22 -38.02
N ASP A 690 33.18 1.20 -37.15
CA ASP A 690 32.90 -0.18 -37.56
C ASP A 690 31.41 -0.40 -37.90
N ILE A 691 30.52 0.45 -37.37
CA ILE A 691 29.06 0.36 -37.56
C ILE A 691 28.54 1.74 -38.01
N PRO A 692 28.29 1.94 -39.32
CA PRO A 692 27.74 3.17 -39.84
C PRO A 692 26.37 3.52 -39.22
N ARG A 693 26.04 4.81 -39.12
CA ARG A 693 24.74 5.31 -38.63
C ARG A 693 23.53 4.63 -39.29
N ARG A 694 23.62 4.31 -40.58
CA ARG A 694 22.53 3.67 -41.33
C ARG A 694 22.36 2.19 -40.97
N ASP A 695 23.46 1.53 -40.62
CA ASP A 695 23.50 0.08 -40.45
C ASP A 695 23.30 -0.34 -38.99
N VAL A 696 23.38 0.59 -38.04
CA VAL A 696 23.16 0.30 -36.61
C VAL A 696 21.75 -0.21 -36.31
N TRP A 697 20.77 0.18 -37.14
CA TRP A 697 19.39 -0.26 -37.02
C TRP A 697 19.15 -1.66 -37.60
N ARG A 698 20.11 -2.23 -38.35
CA ARG A 698 20.02 -3.58 -38.90
C ARG A 698 20.38 -4.61 -37.83
N VAL A 699 19.44 -4.84 -36.93
CA VAL A 699 19.58 -5.81 -35.83
C VAL A 699 18.66 -7.00 -36.07
N SER A 700 19.19 -8.20 -36.04
CA SER A 700 18.42 -9.43 -36.24
C SER A 700 18.94 -10.57 -35.35
N LEU A 701 18.30 -11.73 -35.46
CA LEU A 701 18.77 -12.98 -34.88
C LEU A 701 18.96 -14.00 -35.99
N LYS A 702 20.05 -14.75 -35.93
CA LYS A 702 20.38 -15.82 -36.86
C LYS A 702 20.68 -17.10 -36.10
N ARG A 703 20.61 -18.23 -36.81
CA ARG A 703 21.18 -19.48 -36.30
C ARG A 703 22.69 -19.31 -36.27
N LEU A 704 23.31 -19.66 -35.14
CA LEU A 704 24.75 -19.47 -34.95
C LEU A 704 25.41 -20.78 -34.59
N ARG A 705 26.57 -21.02 -35.19
CA ARG A 705 27.42 -22.16 -34.92
C ARG A 705 28.42 -21.85 -33.83
#